data_AF-A0A9D7JY22-F1
#
_entry.id   AF-A0A9D7JY22-F1
#
_cell.length_a   1.000
_cell.length_b   1.000
_cell.length_c   1.000
_cell.angle_alpha   90.00
_cell.angle_beta   90.00
_cell.angle_gamma   90.00
#
_symmetry.space_group_name_H-M   'P 1'
#
loop_
_entity.id
_entity.type
_entity.pdbx_description
1 polymer ?
#
loop_
_entity_poly.entity_id
_entity_poly.type
_entity_poly.pdbx_seq_one_letter_code
_entity_poly.pdbx_strand_id
1 'polypeptide(L)'
;MRFTVDYLDSPIEYLKGVGPAKAALLQTELNIFTFRDLLFAFPFRYIDRSIVTKISQLQEDGAAVQIKGRLSNLTLSGPKYQKRINANLTDGSGTIQLVWFQGAAWLEKSLIPGEEYLIYGKANRSGYAFSMAHPEMELVKDIKRLPGLEPVYNSTEKLNAKGLDSRMRRKSIAGLFEKLPANAFPETLPAYIIQRFKLCGSSESLKWIHLPSSKMELDQAILRIKFEELFFQQLKLLSNKSYRKQHTKGPIFKVVGQLFNEFFHQHLQFELTNAQKRVIKEIRNDTGGGIQMNRLLQGDVGSGKTIVALMVMLLALDNGYQACLMAPTEILAQQHFVSIGKALSGLGIQIGLLTGSIKGNKRKAVLQSLVEGELKILIGTHALLEEPVQFSNLGLAVIDEQHRFGVAQRANLWQKNQTVLPHILVMTATPIPRTLSMVYYGDLDISVIDQLPPGRKPIKTMQFNEKSRPQVHQFLRDQIQKGRQVYIVYPLIDESEKLDLKDLQNGYESLLFHFPRPAYQISILHGRMKSNDKDTEMVRFSQGKTNILVATTVIEVGVDVPNASVMVIENAERFGLSQLHQLRGRVGRGADQSFCILMTGYKQSETARKRIKTMCDTTDGFKIAEVDLELRGPGEIEGTRQSGGIEFKLVNLSSDLGILQDVQNLLIKILEHDPALKHPENSLLLDYLVKEHINDPGWSKIS
;
A
#
# COMPACT_ATOMS: atom_id res chain seq x y z
N MET A 1 -12.93 -42.53 4.48
CA MET A 1 -14.01 -42.08 3.58
C MET A 1 -13.35 -41.46 2.35
N ARG A 2 -13.67 -41.97 1.15
CA ARG A 2 -13.06 -41.54 -0.11
C ARG A 2 -13.38 -40.06 -0.36
N PHE A 3 -12.37 -39.29 -0.77
CA PHE A 3 -12.48 -37.89 -1.16
C PHE A 3 -13.48 -37.74 -2.31
N THR A 4 -14.72 -37.39 -2.01
CA THR A 4 -15.60 -36.74 -2.99
C THR A 4 -15.03 -35.36 -3.19
N VAL A 5 -14.47 -35.10 -4.38
CA VAL A 5 -14.11 -33.74 -4.80
C VAL A 5 -15.32 -32.86 -4.54
N ASP A 6 -15.16 -31.82 -3.71
CA ASP A 6 -16.22 -30.86 -3.42
C ASP A 6 -16.71 -30.33 -4.78
N TYR A 7 -18.03 -30.29 -4.99
CA TYR A 7 -18.62 -29.86 -6.28
C TYR A 7 -18.07 -28.50 -6.71
N LEU A 8 -17.74 -27.64 -5.73
CA LEU A 8 -17.14 -26.33 -5.92
C LEU A 8 -15.70 -26.36 -6.46
N ASP A 9 -14.94 -27.41 -6.18
CA ASP A 9 -13.54 -27.54 -6.62
C ASP A 9 -13.44 -28.23 -8.00
N SER A 10 -14.58 -28.46 -8.65
CA SER A 10 -14.64 -28.98 -10.02
C SER A 10 -13.99 -27.99 -11.02
N PRO A 11 -13.22 -28.49 -12.01
CA PRO A 11 -12.64 -27.66 -13.06
C PRO A 11 -13.67 -26.86 -13.86
N ILE A 12 -13.34 -25.60 -14.18
CA ILE A 12 -14.24 -24.66 -14.85
C ILE A 12 -14.69 -25.10 -16.25
N GLU A 13 -13.94 -25.99 -16.90
CA GLU A 13 -14.27 -26.57 -18.20
C GLU A 13 -15.57 -27.38 -18.21
N TYR A 14 -15.94 -27.97 -17.06
CA TYR A 14 -17.19 -28.71 -16.89
C TYR A 14 -18.41 -27.80 -16.72
N LEU A 15 -18.21 -26.49 -16.59
CA LEU A 15 -19.32 -25.55 -16.51
C LEU A 15 -20.00 -25.42 -17.87
N LYS A 16 -21.32 -25.65 -17.89
CA LYS A 16 -22.13 -25.60 -19.11
C LYS A 16 -21.98 -24.24 -19.81
N GLY A 17 -21.44 -24.25 -21.03
CA GLY A 17 -21.25 -23.05 -21.85
C GLY A 17 -19.83 -22.48 -21.87
N VAL A 18 -18.93 -23.00 -21.02
CA VAL A 18 -17.49 -22.69 -21.02
C VAL A 18 -16.77 -23.65 -21.98
N GLY A 19 -16.59 -24.92 -21.61
CA GLY A 19 -15.79 -25.89 -22.37
C GLY A 19 -14.28 -25.55 -22.40
N PRO A 20 -13.42 -26.43 -22.96
CA PRO A 20 -11.97 -26.34 -22.77
C PRO A 20 -11.33 -25.04 -23.29
N ALA A 21 -11.74 -24.56 -24.47
CA ALA A 21 -11.15 -23.38 -25.08
C ALA A 21 -11.46 -22.08 -24.31
N LYS A 22 -12.66 -21.96 -23.73
CA LYS A 22 -13.03 -20.81 -22.90
C LYS A 22 -12.46 -20.94 -21.49
N ALA A 23 -12.34 -22.16 -20.97
CA ALA A 23 -11.70 -22.44 -19.69
C ALA A 23 -10.25 -21.97 -19.70
N ALA A 24 -9.48 -22.30 -20.74
CA ALA A 24 -8.10 -21.83 -20.89
C ALA A 24 -7.99 -20.30 -20.82
N LEU A 25 -8.91 -19.57 -21.45
CA LEU A 25 -8.92 -18.10 -21.40
C LEU A 25 -9.25 -17.55 -20.01
N LEU A 26 -10.24 -18.12 -19.32
CA LEU A 26 -10.59 -17.73 -17.95
C LEU A 26 -9.43 -17.97 -16.98
N GLN A 27 -8.69 -19.07 -17.17
CA GLN A 27 -7.49 -19.39 -16.41
C GLN A 27 -6.36 -18.40 -16.70
N THR A 28 -6.05 -18.13 -17.97
CA THR A 28 -4.92 -17.26 -18.32
C THR A 28 -5.16 -15.79 -18.05
N GLU A 29 -6.39 -15.30 -18.22
CA GLU A 29 -6.69 -13.86 -18.16
C GLU A 29 -7.24 -13.43 -16.81
N LEU A 30 -7.92 -14.32 -16.07
CA LEU A 30 -8.57 -14.00 -14.79
C LEU A 30 -8.18 -14.94 -13.64
N ASN A 31 -7.28 -15.91 -13.86
CA ASN A 31 -6.89 -16.92 -12.87
C ASN A 31 -8.08 -17.71 -12.29
N ILE A 32 -9.11 -17.98 -13.10
CA ILE A 32 -10.30 -18.75 -12.68
C ILE A 32 -10.13 -20.20 -13.13
N PHE A 33 -9.91 -21.13 -12.19
CA PHE A 33 -9.67 -22.55 -12.48
C PHE A 33 -10.86 -23.44 -12.12
N THR A 34 -11.61 -23.08 -11.08
CA THR A 34 -12.69 -23.90 -10.49
C THR A 34 -14.04 -23.17 -10.45
N PHE A 35 -15.11 -23.89 -10.11
CA PHE A 35 -16.42 -23.27 -9.86
C PHE A 35 -16.38 -22.30 -8.68
N ARG A 36 -15.60 -22.63 -7.64
CA ARG A 36 -15.32 -21.75 -6.51
C ARG A 36 -14.70 -20.43 -6.97
N ASP A 37 -13.66 -20.47 -7.78
CA ASP A 37 -12.97 -19.26 -8.27
C ASP A 37 -13.94 -18.34 -9.03
N LEU A 38 -14.84 -18.91 -9.83
CA LEU A 38 -15.85 -18.14 -10.56
C LEU A 38 -16.83 -17.40 -9.63
N LEU A 39 -17.24 -18.04 -8.53
CA LEU A 39 -18.14 -17.44 -7.54
C LEU A 39 -17.43 -16.42 -6.64
N PHE A 40 -16.12 -16.53 -6.45
CA PHE A 40 -15.36 -15.53 -5.72
C PHE A 40 -14.82 -14.39 -6.60
N ALA A 41 -15.07 -14.46 -7.92
CA ALA A 41 -14.81 -13.37 -8.85
C ALA A 41 -15.98 -12.36 -8.82
N PHE A 42 -15.95 -11.46 -7.83
CA PHE A 42 -17.07 -10.55 -7.58
C PHE A 42 -17.26 -9.45 -8.64
N PRO A 43 -18.49 -8.91 -8.77
CA PRO A 43 -18.76 -7.76 -9.62
C PRO A 43 -18.10 -6.48 -9.07
N PHE A 44 -17.63 -5.60 -9.96
CA PHE A 44 -17.02 -4.32 -9.57
C PHE A 44 -18.02 -3.16 -9.58
N ARG A 45 -19.18 -3.33 -10.24
CA ARG A 45 -20.28 -2.36 -10.23
C ARG A 45 -21.61 -3.05 -10.48
N TYR A 46 -22.70 -2.36 -10.14
CA TYR A 46 -24.07 -2.80 -10.40
C TYR A 46 -24.78 -1.74 -11.22
N ILE A 47 -25.50 -2.18 -12.24
CA ILE A 47 -26.34 -1.32 -13.07
C ILE A 47 -27.78 -1.55 -12.65
N ASP A 48 -28.47 -0.50 -12.24
CA ASP A 48 -29.90 -0.58 -11.97
C ASP A 48 -30.67 -0.56 -13.30
N ARG A 49 -31.24 -1.71 -13.65
CA ARG A 49 -32.10 -1.92 -14.81
C ARG A 49 -33.59 -2.04 -14.42
N SER A 50 -33.94 -1.77 -13.16
CA SER A 50 -35.31 -1.88 -12.69
C SER A 50 -36.22 -0.75 -13.20
N ILE A 51 -35.64 0.41 -13.52
CA ILE A 51 -36.38 1.62 -13.91
C ILE A 51 -36.47 1.71 -15.43
N VAL A 52 -37.69 1.57 -15.95
CA VAL A 52 -37.98 1.85 -17.37
C VAL A 52 -38.34 3.32 -17.51
N THR A 53 -37.49 4.05 -18.24
CA THR A 53 -37.64 5.49 -18.50
C THR A 53 -38.45 5.71 -19.78
N LYS A 54 -39.41 6.64 -19.76
CA LYS A 54 -40.12 7.04 -20.99
C LYS A 54 -39.22 7.91 -21.86
N ILE A 55 -39.35 7.81 -23.18
CA ILE A 55 -38.55 8.61 -24.13
C ILE A 55 -38.76 10.12 -23.91
N SER A 56 -39.98 10.51 -23.55
CA SER A 56 -40.32 11.91 -23.19
C SER A 56 -39.61 12.47 -21.95
N GLN A 57 -39.06 11.61 -21.09
CA GLN A 57 -38.36 11.99 -19.86
C GLN A 57 -36.84 12.09 -20.02
N LEU A 58 -36.32 11.85 -21.23
CA LEU A 58 -34.90 11.99 -21.52
C LEU A 58 -34.52 13.46 -21.52
N GLN A 59 -33.70 13.87 -20.55
CA GLN A 59 -33.25 15.26 -20.40
C GLN A 59 -31.73 15.39 -20.56
N GLU A 60 -30.98 14.41 -20.06
CA GLU A 60 -29.51 14.44 -19.99
C GLU A 60 -28.87 13.78 -21.21
N ASP A 61 -27.85 14.43 -21.79
CA ASP A 61 -27.01 13.86 -22.83
C ASP A 61 -26.01 12.87 -22.25
N GLY A 62 -25.95 11.66 -22.80
CA GLY A 62 -25.00 10.62 -22.42
C GLY A 62 -25.43 9.72 -21.24
N ALA A 63 -26.63 9.93 -20.69
CA ALA A 63 -27.16 9.10 -19.61
C ALA A 63 -27.50 7.68 -20.10
N ALA A 64 -27.12 6.66 -19.32
CA ALA A 64 -27.47 5.28 -19.60
C ALA A 64 -28.89 4.99 -19.09
N VAL A 65 -29.79 4.62 -20.00
CA VAL A 65 -31.22 4.48 -19.71
C VAL A 65 -31.76 3.18 -20.24
N GLN A 66 -32.80 2.66 -19.58
CA GLN A 66 -33.57 1.53 -20.07
C GLN A 66 -34.92 2.00 -20.60
N ILE A 67 -35.25 1.62 -21.83
CA ILE A 67 -36.47 2.05 -22.52
C ILE A 67 -37.20 0.81 -23.03
N LYS A 68 -38.51 0.75 -22.80
CA LYS A 68 -39.40 -0.24 -23.41
C LYS A 68 -40.12 0.42 -24.58
N GLY A 69 -40.01 -0.15 -25.76
CA GLY A 69 -40.70 0.39 -26.93
C GLY A 69 -40.81 -0.60 -28.09
N ARG A 70 -41.55 -0.20 -29.11
CA ARG A 70 -41.77 -0.97 -30.33
C ARG A 70 -40.76 -0.58 -31.38
N LEU A 71 -40.09 -1.56 -31.97
CA LEU A 71 -39.10 -1.34 -33.02
C LEU A 71 -39.80 -1.03 -34.35
N SER A 72 -39.38 0.03 -35.03
CA SER A 72 -39.88 0.44 -36.34
C SER A 72 -38.73 0.92 -37.24
N ASN A 73 -38.98 1.00 -38.55
CA ASN A 73 -38.07 1.59 -39.55
C ASN A 73 -36.62 1.08 -39.48
N LEU A 74 -36.40 -0.20 -39.78
CA LEU A 74 -35.06 -0.77 -39.95
C LEU A 74 -34.51 -0.35 -41.33
N THR A 75 -33.40 0.39 -41.36
CA THR A 75 -32.74 0.84 -42.58
C THR A 75 -31.25 0.51 -42.56
N LEU A 76 -30.74 0.00 -43.68
CA LEU A 76 -29.30 -0.17 -43.91
C LEU A 76 -28.77 1.02 -44.68
N SER A 77 -27.66 1.59 -44.23
CA SER A 77 -27.03 2.74 -44.87
C SER A 77 -25.52 2.57 -44.88
N GLY A 78 -24.83 3.14 -45.88
CA GLY A 78 -23.37 3.18 -45.96
C GLY A 78 -22.76 2.33 -47.08
N PRO A 79 -21.48 2.59 -47.45
CA PRO A 79 -20.78 1.89 -48.52
C PRO A 79 -20.52 0.41 -48.17
N LYS A 80 -20.20 -0.41 -49.19
CA LYS A 80 -20.11 -1.88 -49.11
C LYS A 80 -19.26 -2.43 -47.95
N TYR A 81 -18.28 -1.66 -47.46
CA TYR A 81 -17.33 -2.01 -46.40
C TYR A 81 -17.59 -1.33 -45.04
N GLN A 82 -18.56 -0.42 -44.93
CA GLN A 82 -18.98 0.25 -43.67
C GLN A 82 -20.51 0.37 -43.63
N LYS A 83 -21.19 -0.78 -43.61
CA LYS A 83 -22.65 -0.82 -43.47
C LYS A 83 -23.03 -0.50 -42.02
N ARG A 84 -23.88 0.51 -41.82
CA ARG A 84 -24.55 0.82 -40.55
C ARG A 84 -26.03 0.45 -40.62
N ILE A 85 -26.58 0.02 -39.49
CA ILE A 85 -28.02 -0.18 -39.32
C ILE A 85 -28.56 0.97 -38.48
N ASN A 86 -29.65 1.56 -38.96
CA ASN A 86 -30.45 2.49 -38.19
C ASN A 86 -31.83 1.89 -37.98
N ALA A 87 -32.32 1.91 -36.75
CA ALA A 87 -33.70 1.57 -36.41
C ALA A 87 -34.31 2.68 -35.57
N ASN A 88 -35.64 2.79 -35.55
CA ASN A 88 -36.34 3.67 -34.62
C ASN A 88 -37.03 2.82 -33.56
N LEU A 89 -37.05 3.31 -32.32
CA LEU A 89 -37.86 2.73 -31.26
C LEU A 89 -38.83 3.79 -30.77
N THR A 90 -40.12 3.43 -30.64
CA THR A 90 -41.15 4.31 -30.08
C THR A 90 -41.84 3.66 -28.89
N ASP A 91 -42.04 4.42 -27.82
CA ASP A 91 -42.80 4.02 -26.63
C ASP A 91 -44.21 4.67 -26.58
N GLY A 92 -44.61 5.34 -27.67
CA GLY A 92 -45.82 6.14 -27.75
C GLY A 92 -45.70 7.56 -27.16
N SER A 93 -44.70 7.83 -26.33
CA SER A 93 -44.40 9.18 -25.80
C SER A 93 -43.35 9.94 -26.62
N GLY A 94 -42.51 9.21 -27.37
CA GLY A 94 -41.52 9.77 -28.28
C GLY A 94 -40.90 8.71 -29.19
N THR A 95 -39.86 9.11 -29.91
CA THR A 95 -39.09 8.22 -30.79
C THR A 95 -37.60 8.44 -30.54
N ILE A 96 -36.84 7.34 -30.41
CA ILE A 96 -35.38 7.35 -30.29
C ILE A 96 -34.76 6.56 -31.44
N GLN A 97 -33.66 7.06 -32.01
CA GLN A 97 -32.94 6.39 -33.09
C GLN A 97 -31.88 5.44 -32.53
N LEU A 98 -31.85 4.19 -32.99
CA LEU A 98 -30.84 3.20 -32.62
C LEU A 98 -29.87 3.03 -33.78
N VAL A 99 -28.57 3.06 -33.50
CA VAL A 99 -27.52 3.03 -34.53
C VAL A 99 -26.48 1.95 -34.21
N TRP A 100 -26.16 1.12 -35.20
CA TRP A 100 -25.08 0.14 -35.11
C TRP A 100 -24.07 0.36 -36.23
N PHE A 101 -22.80 0.59 -35.86
CA PHE A 101 -21.68 0.80 -36.78
C PHE A 101 -20.93 -0.50 -37.12
N GLN A 102 -21.19 -1.57 -36.37
CA GLN A 102 -20.55 -2.89 -36.49
C GLN A 102 -21.60 -4.00 -36.34
N GLY A 103 -21.36 -5.17 -36.94
CA GLY A 103 -22.24 -6.34 -36.78
C GLY A 103 -23.55 -6.29 -37.58
N ALA A 104 -23.68 -5.37 -38.54
CA ALA A 104 -24.90 -5.14 -39.32
C ALA A 104 -25.50 -6.42 -39.93
N ALA A 105 -24.69 -7.26 -40.56
CA ALA A 105 -25.17 -8.47 -41.24
C ALA A 105 -25.81 -9.53 -40.33
N TRP A 106 -25.42 -9.57 -39.04
CA TRP A 106 -26.02 -10.46 -38.04
C TRP A 106 -27.24 -9.82 -37.39
N LEU A 107 -27.14 -8.54 -37.04
CA LEU A 107 -28.21 -7.79 -36.38
C LEU A 107 -29.47 -7.67 -37.25
N GLU A 108 -29.31 -7.45 -38.56
CA GLU A 108 -30.41 -7.39 -39.53
C GLU A 108 -31.32 -8.63 -39.48
N LYS A 109 -30.72 -9.82 -39.27
CA LYS A 109 -31.48 -11.08 -39.20
C LYS A 109 -32.14 -11.30 -37.83
N SER A 110 -31.63 -10.65 -36.79
CA SER A 110 -32.08 -10.84 -35.40
C SER A 110 -33.16 -9.85 -34.97
N LEU A 111 -33.21 -8.66 -35.59
CA LEU A 111 -34.14 -7.59 -35.27
C LEU A 111 -35.45 -7.79 -36.04
N ILE A 112 -36.56 -7.86 -35.31
CA ILE A 112 -37.90 -8.10 -35.85
C ILE A 112 -38.69 -6.78 -35.76
N PRO A 113 -38.94 -6.10 -36.90
CA PRO A 113 -39.77 -4.89 -36.90
C PRO A 113 -41.18 -5.19 -36.35
N GLY A 114 -41.72 -4.26 -35.57
CA GLY A 114 -43.06 -4.37 -34.99
C GLY A 114 -43.15 -5.16 -33.69
N GLU A 115 -42.06 -5.73 -33.18
CA GLU A 115 -42.00 -6.35 -31.86
C GLU A 115 -41.63 -5.34 -30.77
N GLU A 116 -42.01 -5.63 -29.52
CA GLU A 116 -41.59 -4.85 -28.36
C GLU A 116 -40.21 -5.31 -27.87
N TYR A 117 -39.32 -4.34 -27.70
CA TYR A 117 -37.99 -4.53 -27.16
C TYR A 117 -37.78 -3.72 -25.88
N LEU A 118 -37.03 -4.31 -24.96
CA LEU A 118 -36.39 -3.61 -23.87
C LEU A 118 -34.96 -3.29 -24.32
N ILE A 119 -34.63 -2.00 -24.37
CA ILE A 119 -33.31 -1.53 -24.78
C ILE A 119 -32.58 -0.87 -23.62
N TYR A 120 -31.27 -1.06 -23.55
CA TYR A 120 -30.41 -0.39 -22.59
C TYR A 120 -29.16 0.18 -23.29
N GLY A 121 -28.84 1.44 -23.01
CA GLY A 121 -27.66 2.08 -23.55
C GLY A 121 -27.61 3.57 -23.26
N LYS A 122 -26.55 4.24 -23.74
CA LYS A 122 -26.38 5.69 -23.57
C LYS A 122 -27.24 6.45 -24.58
N ALA A 123 -28.16 7.26 -24.09
CA ALA A 123 -28.95 8.17 -24.91
C ALA A 123 -28.12 9.42 -25.20
N ASN A 124 -27.66 9.57 -26.44
CA ASN A 124 -26.93 10.73 -26.92
C ASN A 124 -27.88 11.68 -27.65
N ARG A 125 -27.79 12.96 -27.35
CA ARG A 125 -28.64 13.98 -27.96
C ARG A 125 -27.96 14.59 -29.18
N SER A 126 -28.62 14.50 -30.34
CA SER A 126 -28.20 15.17 -31.57
C SER A 126 -29.31 16.12 -32.01
N GLY A 127 -29.18 17.40 -31.66
CA GLY A 127 -30.22 18.40 -31.85
C GLY A 127 -31.45 18.14 -30.95
N TYR A 128 -32.62 17.95 -31.57
CA TYR A 128 -33.88 17.63 -30.87
C TYR A 128 -34.17 16.13 -30.77
N ALA A 129 -33.38 15.28 -31.42
CA ALA A 129 -33.58 13.84 -31.44
C ALA A 129 -32.56 13.13 -30.54
N PHE A 130 -33.02 12.12 -29.81
CA PHE A 130 -32.14 11.21 -29.10
C PHE A 130 -31.72 10.06 -30.00
N SER A 131 -30.49 9.62 -29.82
CA SER A 131 -29.91 8.46 -30.49
C SER A 131 -29.19 7.56 -29.51
N MET A 132 -29.15 6.26 -29.77
CA MET A 132 -28.45 5.29 -28.93
C MET A 132 -27.58 4.41 -29.82
N ALA A 133 -26.28 4.46 -29.60
CA ALA A 133 -25.32 3.65 -30.35
C ALA A 133 -25.12 2.29 -29.68
N HIS A 134 -25.22 1.21 -30.45
CA HIS A 134 -25.04 -0.17 -29.98
C HIS A 134 -25.81 -0.52 -28.69
N PRO A 135 -27.14 -0.27 -28.62
CA PRO A 135 -27.93 -0.66 -27.47
C PRO A 135 -27.91 -2.17 -27.26
N GLU A 136 -27.92 -2.58 -25.99
CA GLU A 136 -28.33 -3.94 -25.65
C GLU A 136 -29.84 -4.05 -25.85
N MET A 137 -30.29 -5.08 -26.56
CA MET A 137 -31.70 -5.30 -26.86
C MET A 137 -32.13 -6.70 -26.42
N GLU A 138 -33.30 -6.78 -25.79
CA GLU A 138 -33.98 -8.02 -25.47
C GLU A 138 -35.45 -7.93 -25.87
N LEU A 139 -35.98 -9.01 -26.45
CA LEU A 139 -37.40 -9.11 -26.80
C LEU A 139 -38.23 -9.22 -25.53
N VAL A 140 -39.24 -8.36 -25.38
CA VAL A 140 -40.06 -8.32 -24.15
C VAL A 140 -40.73 -9.67 -23.87
N LYS A 141 -41.08 -10.44 -24.91
CA LYS A 141 -41.65 -11.79 -24.78
C LYS A 141 -40.70 -12.83 -24.16
N ASP A 142 -39.39 -12.62 -24.24
CA ASP A 142 -38.37 -13.52 -23.68
C ASP A 142 -38.00 -13.15 -22.23
N ILE A 143 -38.47 -11.99 -21.75
CA ILE A 143 -38.16 -11.47 -20.41
C ILE A 143 -39.14 -12.06 -19.40
N LYS A 144 -38.69 -13.06 -18.65
CA LYS A 144 -39.49 -13.67 -17.57
C LYS A 144 -39.66 -12.77 -16.34
N ARG A 145 -38.69 -11.87 -16.09
CA ARG A 145 -38.70 -10.89 -15.00
C ARG A 145 -37.89 -9.68 -15.44
N LEU A 146 -38.38 -8.47 -15.16
CA LEU A 146 -37.61 -7.25 -15.41
C LEU A 146 -36.24 -7.36 -14.72
N PRO A 147 -35.13 -7.08 -15.43
CA PRO A 147 -33.81 -7.11 -14.83
C PRO A 147 -33.76 -6.10 -13.68
N GLY A 148 -33.37 -6.56 -12.49
CA GLY A 148 -33.18 -5.70 -11.32
C GLY A 148 -31.80 -5.05 -11.35
N LEU A 149 -31.05 -5.22 -10.27
CA LEU A 149 -29.64 -4.83 -10.21
C LEU A 149 -28.79 -5.84 -10.98
N GLU A 150 -28.19 -5.41 -12.08
CA GLU A 150 -27.30 -6.26 -12.88
C GLU A 150 -25.84 -6.10 -12.46
N PRO A 151 -25.18 -7.17 -12.00
CA PRO A 151 -23.75 -7.12 -11.73
C PRO A 151 -22.93 -7.02 -13.02
N VAL A 152 -21.90 -6.19 -12.96
CA VAL A 152 -20.90 -6.06 -14.02
C VAL A 152 -19.55 -6.54 -13.53
N TYR A 153 -18.93 -7.40 -14.33
CA TYR A 153 -17.68 -8.08 -13.98
C TYR A 153 -16.52 -7.64 -14.88
N ASN A 154 -15.29 -7.68 -14.35
CA ASN A 154 -14.06 -7.29 -15.07
C ASN A 154 -13.78 -8.24 -16.23
N SER A 155 -13.64 -7.74 -17.47
CA SER A 155 -13.41 -8.56 -18.67
C SER A 155 -12.32 -7.94 -19.53
N THR A 156 -11.52 -8.79 -20.19
CA THR A 156 -10.48 -8.34 -21.14
C THR A 156 -11.03 -8.35 -22.57
N GLU A 157 -10.37 -7.62 -23.48
CA GLU A 157 -10.78 -7.57 -24.89
C GLU A 157 -10.82 -8.97 -25.53
N LYS A 158 -9.86 -9.84 -25.16
CA LYS A 158 -9.80 -11.24 -25.62
C LYS A 158 -11.00 -12.06 -25.13
N LEU A 159 -11.40 -11.87 -23.87
CA LEU A 159 -12.58 -12.54 -23.31
C LEU A 159 -13.85 -12.09 -24.03
N ASN A 160 -14.02 -10.78 -24.22
CA ASN A 160 -15.17 -10.22 -24.93
C ASN A 160 -15.24 -10.73 -26.37
N ALA A 161 -14.12 -10.80 -27.09
CA ALA A 161 -14.06 -11.31 -28.46
C ALA A 161 -14.49 -12.79 -28.60
N LYS A 162 -14.39 -13.56 -27.51
CA LYS A 162 -14.79 -14.98 -27.45
C LYS A 162 -16.15 -15.20 -26.77
N GLY A 163 -16.91 -14.12 -26.53
CA GLY A 163 -18.23 -14.19 -25.91
C GLY A 163 -18.19 -14.58 -24.43
N LEU A 164 -17.07 -14.34 -23.74
CA LEU A 164 -16.93 -14.43 -22.29
C LEU A 164 -17.12 -13.05 -21.65
N ASP A 165 -18.19 -12.37 -22.04
CA ASP A 165 -18.53 -11.06 -21.53
C ASP A 165 -19.21 -11.14 -20.14
N SER A 166 -19.54 -9.97 -19.58
CA SER A 166 -20.24 -9.88 -18.30
C SER A 166 -21.61 -10.60 -18.31
N ARG A 167 -22.28 -10.71 -19.47
CA ARG A 167 -23.57 -11.39 -19.61
C ARG A 167 -23.41 -12.91 -19.54
N MET A 168 -22.41 -13.46 -20.23
CA MET A 168 -22.11 -14.89 -20.17
C MET A 168 -21.75 -15.33 -18.75
N ARG A 169 -20.94 -14.55 -18.03
CA ARG A 169 -20.63 -14.85 -16.62
C ARG A 169 -21.87 -14.85 -15.73
N ARG A 170 -22.75 -13.85 -15.85
CA ARG A 170 -24.03 -13.82 -15.12
C ARG A 170 -24.84 -15.10 -15.34
N LYS A 171 -25.00 -15.50 -16.60
CA LYS A 171 -25.75 -16.72 -16.95
C LYS A 171 -25.10 -17.98 -16.38
N SER A 172 -23.77 -18.04 -16.41
CA SER A 172 -23.01 -19.18 -15.91
C SER A 172 -23.10 -19.29 -14.39
N ILE A 173 -22.99 -18.16 -13.67
CA ILE A 173 -23.14 -18.09 -12.22
C ILE A 173 -24.58 -18.41 -11.80
N ALA A 174 -25.59 -17.86 -12.49
CA ALA A 174 -26.99 -18.19 -12.21
C ALA A 174 -27.27 -19.69 -12.38
N GLY A 175 -26.81 -20.29 -13.48
CA GLY A 175 -26.94 -21.73 -13.71
C GLY A 175 -26.14 -22.60 -12.73
N LEU A 176 -25.09 -22.06 -12.13
CA LEU A 176 -24.34 -22.72 -11.06
C LEU A 176 -25.15 -22.72 -9.76
N PHE A 177 -25.73 -21.58 -9.35
CA PHE A 177 -26.60 -21.49 -8.17
C PHE A 177 -27.83 -22.40 -8.23
N GLU A 178 -28.38 -22.67 -9.41
CA GLU A 178 -29.50 -23.62 -9.57
C GLU A 178 -29.10 -25.07 -9.24
N LYS A 179 -27.82 -25.42 -9.36
CA LYS A 179 -27.29 -26.78 -9.16
C LYS A 179 -26.56 -26.96 -7.85
N LEU A 180 -26.28 -25.86 -7.13
CA LEU A 180 -25.56 -25.91 -5.87
C LEU A 180 -26.41 -26.59 -4.80
N PRO A 181 -25.84 -27.53 -4.01
CA PRO A 181 -26.54 -28.09 -2.86
C PRO A 181 -26.84 -26.99 -1.84
N ALA A 182 -27.93 -27.14 -1.07
CA ALA A 182 -28.36 -26.14 -0.08
C ALA A 182 -27.26 -25.79 0.95
N ASN A 183 -26.40 -26.76 1.28
CA ASN A 183 -25.29 -26.63 2.22
C ASN A 183 -23.93 -26.42 1.53
N ALA A 184 -23.88 -25.97 0.27
CA ALA A 184 -22.63 -25.75 -0.46
C ALA A 184 -21.70 -24.74 0.24
N PHE A 185 -22.30 -23.76 0.92
CA PHE A 185 -21.59 -22.72 1.67
C PHE A 185 -22.05 -22.78 3.12
N PRO A 186 -21.40 -23.61 3.96
CA PRO A 186 -21.68 -23.63 5.38
C PRO A 186 -21.34 -22.28 6.01
N GLU A 187 -21.97 -21.99 7.14
CA GLU A 187 -21.70 -20.77 7.86
C GLU A 187 -20.27 -20.76 8.40
N THR A 188 -19.60 -19.62 8.25
CA THR A 188 -18.18 -19.44 8.61
C THR A 188 -18.01 -18.69 9.92
N LEU A 189 -18.97 -17.83 10.30
CA LEU A 189 -18.94 -17.06 11.53
C LEU A 189 -19.84 -17.69 12.61
N PRO A 190 -19.43 -17.69 13.88
CA PRO A 190 -20.31 -18.04 14.99
C PRO A 190 -21.63 -17.25 15.03
N ALA A 191 -22.70 -17.91 15.45
CA ALA A 191 -24.04 -17.32 15.49
C ALA A 191 -24.11 -16.02 16.31
N TYR A 192 -23.34 -15.91 17.41
CA TYR A 192 -23.31 -14.70 18.24
C TYR A 192 -22.73 -13.48 17.50
N ILE A 193 -21.79 -13.69 16.57
CA ILE A 193 -21.22 -12.61 15.75
C ILE A 193 -22.25 -12.14 14.73
N ILE A 194 -22.88 -13.09 14.04
CA ILE A 194 -23.92 -12.83 13.04
C ILE A 194 -25.07 -12.03 13.65
N GLN A 195 -25.57 -12.46 14.81
CA GLN A 195 -26.68 -11.78 15.52
C GLN A 195 -26.30 -10.38 16.00
N ARG A 196 -25.09 -10.22 16.55
CA ARG A 196 -24.61 -8.93 17.07
C ARG A 196 -24.50 -7.86 15.97
N PHE A 197 -23.95 -8.24 14.82
CA PHE A 197 -23.71 -7.33 13.69
C PHE A 197 -24.84 -7.34 12.65
N LYS A 198 -25.90 -8.14 12.89
CA LYS A 198 -27.05 -8.32 11.98
C LYS A 198 -26.61 -8.68 10.56
N LEU A 199 -25.61 -9.55 10.45
CA LEU A 199 -25.08 -9.98 9.16
C LEU A 199 -26.01 -11.02 8.54
N CYS A 200 -26.10 -11.05 7.21
CA CYS A 200 -26.74 -12.16 6.50
C CYS A 200 -25.89 -13.44 6.57
N GLY A 201 -26.50 -14.57 6.23
CA GLY A 201 -25.78 -15.85 6.17
C GLY A 201 -24.74 -15.90 5.05
N SER A 202 -23.75 -16.78 5.18
CA SER A 202 -22.68 -16.96 4.18
C SER A 202 -23.23 -17.27 2.77
N SER A 203 -24.10 -18.28 2.66
CA SER A 203 -24.73 -18.68 1.38
C SER A 203 -25.59 -17.55 0.77
N GLU A 204 -26.29 -16.79 1.60
CA GLU A 204 -27.11 -15.65 1.16
C GLU A 204 -26.24 -14.53 0.62
N SER A 205 -25.15 -14.17 1.31
CA SER A 205 -24.24 -13.11 0.88
C SER A 205 -23.63 -13.41 -0.50
N LEU A 206 -23.21 -14.66 -0.73
CA LEU A 206 -22.63 -15.08 -2.00
C LEU A 206 -23.69 -15.11 -3.11
N LYS A 207 -24.94 -15.45 -2.80
CA LYS A 207 -26.01 -15.37 -3.79
C LYS A 207 -26.36 -13.92 -4.12
N TRP A 208 -26.53 -13.07 -3.12
CA TRP A 208 -26.96 -11.69 -3.26
C TRP A 208 -25.92 -10.79 -3.91
N ILE A 209 -24.61 -11.07 -3.77
CA ILE A 209 -23.58 -10.31 -4.50
C ILE A 209 -23.67 -10.57 -6.02
N HIS A 210 -24.13 -11.75 -6.45
CA HIS A 210 -24.26 -12.07 -7.88
C HIS A 210 -25.68 -11.93 -8.44
N LEU A 211 -26.69 -12.12 -7.61
CA LEU A 211 -28.10 -12.15 -7.98
C LEU A 211 -28.94 -11.33 -6.98
N PRO A 212 -28.65 -10.03 -6.78
CA PRO A 212 -29.42 -9.19 -5.87
C PRO A 212 -30.83 -8.93 -6.41
N SER A 213 -31.85 -9.18 -5.60
CA SER A 213 -33.23 -8.79 -5.93
C SER A 213 -33.54 -7.36 -5.49
N SER A 214 -32.77 -6.81 -4.55
CA SER A 214 -32.93 -5.44 -4.06
C SER A 214 -31.59 -4.81 -3.67
N LYS A 215 -31.57 -3.47 -3.56
CA LYS A 215 -30.42 -2.72 -3.03
C LYS A 215 -30.06 -3.16 -1.60
N MET A 216 -31.08 -3.43 -0.77
CA MET A 216 -30.88 -3.86 0.62
C MET A 216 -30.16 -5.21 0.71
N GLU A 217 -30.54 -6.19 -0.11
CA GLU A 217 -29.85 -7.50 -0.18
C GLU A 217 -28.39 -7.33 -0.63
N LEU A 218 -28.16 -6.50 -1.63
CA LEU A 218 -26.82 -6.20 -2.12
C LEU A 218 -25.95 -5.55 -1.03
N ASP A 219 -26.48 -4.55 -0.34
CA ASP A 219 -25.75 -3.84 0.71
C ASP A 219 -25.42 -4.78 1.90
N GLN A 220 -26.34 -5.68 2.26
CA GLN A 220 -26.11 -6.72 3.27
C GLN A 220 -25.03 -7.73 2.84
N ALA A 221 -25.05 -8.15 1.58
CA ALA A 221 -24.04 -9.05 1.03
C ALA A 221 -22.64 -8.43 1.02
N ILE A 222 -22.54 -7.17 0.55
CA ILE A 222 -21.28 -6.41 0.54
C ILE A 222 -20.76 -6.26 1.98
N LEU A 223 -21.62 -5.86 2.93
CA LEU A 223 -21.24 -5.72 4.32
C LEU A 223 -20.73 -7.05 4.90
N ARG A 224 -21.47 -8.15 4.66
CA ARG A 224 -21.09 -9.48 5.14
C ARG A 224 -19.73 -9.93 4.62
N ILE A 225 -19.51 -9.84 3.30
CA ILE A 225 -18.25 -10.28 2.67
C ILE A 225 -17.08 -9.41 3.16
N LYS A 226 -17.25 -8.08 3.21
CA LYS A 226 -16.22 -7.17 3.73
C LYS A 226 -15.88 -7.45 5.20
N PHE A 227 -16.92 -7.65 6.02
CA PHE A 227 -16.73 -8.00 7.42
C PHE A 227 -15.96 -9.31 7.55
N GLU A 228 -16.34 -10.33 6.80
CA GLU A 228 -15.72 -11.65 6.86
C GLU A 228 -14.25 -11.65 6.40
N GLU A 229 -13.94 -10.97 5.28
CA GLU A 229 -12.56 -10.79 4.81
C GLU A 229 -11.68 -10.11 5.86
N LEU A 230 -12.17 -9.00 6.45
CA LEU A 230 -11.46 -8.30 7.53
C LEU A 230 -11.35 -9.15 8.79
N PHE A 231 -12.41 -9.89 9.14
CA PHE A 231 -12.49 -10.70 10.35
C PHE A 231 -11.46 -11.82 10.34
N PHE A 232 -11.42 -12.64 9.29
CA PHE A 232 -10.48 -13.74 9.24
C PHE A 232 -9.03 -13.28 9.09
N GLN A 233 -8.81 -12.19 8.36
CA GLN A 233 -7.49 -11.58 8.29
C GLN A 233 -6.99 -11.12 9.67
N GLN A 234 -7.83 -10.40 10.42
CA GLN A 234 -7.49 -9.96 11.78
C GLN A 234 -7.38 -11.12 12.76
N LEU A 235 -8.21 -12.15 12.63
CA LEU A 235 -8.14 -13.36 13.46
C LEU A 235 -6.78 -14.02 13.32
N LYS A 236 -6.32 -14.26 12.08
CA LYS A 236 -4.99 -14.84 11.80
C LYS A 236 -3.87 -14.03 12.46
N LEU A 237 -3.88 -12.71 12.28
CA LEU A 237 -2.85 -11.82 12.84
C LEU A 237 -2.85 -11.81 14.37
N LEU A 238 -4.02 -11.64 15.00
CA LEU A 238 -4.14 -11.55 16.46
C LEU A 238 -3.90 -12.90 17.14
N SER A 239 -4.33 -14.01 16.53
CA SER A 239 -4.04 -15.35 17.03
C SER A 239 -2.53 -15.65 16.97
N ASN A 240 -1.85 -15.31 15.87
CA ASN A 240 -0.38 -15.44 15.79
C ASN A 240 0.32 -14.58 16.87
N LYS A 241 -0.15 -13.34 17.07
CA LYS A 241 0.37 -12.45 18.11
C LYS A 241 0.17 -13.03 19.51
N SER A 242 -1.02 -13.58 19.80
CA SER A 242 -1.32 -14.24 21.09
C SER A 242 -0.43 -15.47 21.31
N TYR A 243 -0.30 -16.31 20.28
CA TYR A 243 0.56 -17.50 20.32
C TYR A 243 2.02 -17.15 20.63
N ARG A 244 2.56 -16.12 19.97
CA ARG A 244 3.92 -15.61 20.23
C ARG A 244 4.10 -15.10 21.65
N LYS A 245 3.14 -14.33 22.17
CA LYS A 245 3.20 -13.85 23.56
C LYS A 245 3.29 -15.00 24.56
N GLN A 246 2.68 -16.14 24.25
CA GLN A 246 2.71 -17.32 25.12
C GLN A 246 3.97 -18.19 24.95
N HIS A 247 4.53 -18.28 23.74
CA HIS A 247 5.56 -19.27 23.41
C HIS A 247 6.95 -18.69 23.16
N THR A 248 7.07 -17.39 22.92
CA THR A 248 8.34 -16.76 22.52
C THR A 248 9.00 -16.03 23.69
N LYS A 249 9.94 -16.72 24.34
CA LYS A 249 10.76 -16.14 25.41
C LYS A 249 11.73 -15.11 24.84
N GLY A 250 11.81 -13.96 25.49
CA GLY A 250 12.77 -12.91 25.19
C GLY A 250 13.76 -12.69 26.32
N PRO A 251 14.85 -11.93 26.06
CA PRO A 251 15.64 -11.28 27.09
C PRO A 251 14.76 -10.54 28.10
N ILE A 252 15.27 -10.37 29.32
CA ILE A 252 14.57 -9.61 30.37
C ILE A 252 15.39 -8.37 30.71
N PHE A 253 14.88 -7.19 30.36
CA PHE A 253 15.50 -5.90 30.69
C PHE A 253 14.88 -5.33 31.97
N LYS A 254 15.32 -5.85 33.13
CA LYS A 254 14.81 -5.42 34.45
C LYS A 254 15.44 -4.10 34.93
N VAL A 255 16.72 -3.90 34.64
CA VAL A 255 17.52 -2.84 35.21
C VAL A 255 17.61 -1.66 34.24
N VAL A 256 17.35 -0.45 34.74
CA VAL A 256 17.77 0.79 34.08
C VAL A 256 19.04 1.22 34.80
N GLY A 257 20.19 0.91 34.21
CA GLY A 257 21.48 0.93 34.87
C GLY A 257 22.22 2.25 34.68
N GLN A 258 23.53 2.19 34.93
CA GLN A 258 24.37 3.38 34.89
C GLN A 258 24.46 3.95 33.46
N LEU A 259 24.61 3.11 32.43
CA LEU A 259 24.84 3.60 31.07
C LEU A 259 23.65 4.41 30.56
N PHE A 260 22.43 3.92 30.78
CA PHE A 260 21.21 4.64 30.42
C PHE A 260 21.09 5.97 31.18
N ASN A 261 21.25 5.93 32.50
CA ASN A 261 21.04 7.12 33.35
C ASN A 261 22.12 8.19 33.12
N GLU A 262 23.38 7.78 33.00
CA GLU A 262 24.52 8.67 32.71
C GLU A 262 24.34 9.33 31.35
N PHE A 263 23.99 8.57 30.31
CA PHE A 263 23.68 9.14 29.00
C PHE A 263 22.52 10.15 29.07
N PHE A 264 21.41 9.77 29.73
CA PHE A 264 20.21 10.61 29.82
C PHE A 264 20.46 11.92 30.58
N HIS A 265 21.24 11.88 31.66
CA HIS A 265 21.46 13.05 32.52
C HIS A 265 22.67 13.90 32.11
N GLN A 266 23.71 13.31 31.53
CA GLN A 266 25.00 13.99 31.33
C GLN A 266 25.40 14.17 29.86
N HIS A 267 24.96 13.29 28.96
CA HIS A 267 25.36 13.33 27.54
C HIS A 267 24.25 13.80 26.60
N LEU A 268 22.99 13.68 27.01
CA LEU A 268 21.86 14.10 26.19
C LEU A 268 21.76 15.62 26.14
N GLN A 269 22.05 16.19 24.97
CA GLN A 269 22.15 17.64 24.75
C GLN A 269 20.79 18.36 24.62
N PHE A 270 19.68 17.65 24.70
CA PHE A 270 18.34 18.20 24.51
C PHE A 270 17.31 17.43 25.34
N GLU A 271 16.19 18.08 25.68
CA GLU A 271 15.11 17.40 26.38
C GLU A 271 14.31 16.48 25.45
N LEU A 272 14.07 15.25 25.91
CA LEU A 272 13.16 14.35 25.21
C LEU A 272 11.71 14.87 25.27
N THR A 273 11.01 14.75 24.15
CA THR A 273 9.57 15.04 24.07
C THR A 273 8.77 14.07 24.93
N ASN A 274 7.53 14.44 25.28
CA ASN A 274 6.63 13.55 26.02
C ASN A 274 6.31 12.28 25.20
N ALA A 275 6.21 12.40 23.88
CA ALA A 275 6.05 11.26 22.98
C ALA A 275 7.25 10.30 23.04
N GLN A 276 8.48 10.80 22.97
CA GLN A 276 9.70 9.98 23.10
C GLN A 276 9.78 9.29 24.46
N LYS A 277 9.51 10.02 25.55
CA LYS A 277 9.47 9.46 26.92
C LYS A 277 8.42 8.36 27.07
N ARG A 278 7.22 8.55 26.49
CA ARG A 278 6.15 7.55 26.49
C ARG A 278 6.60 6.28 25.76
N VAL A 279 7.15 6.40 24.55
CA VAL A 279 7.61 5.27 23.76
C VAL A 279 8.72 4.48 24.46
N ILE A 280 9.69 5.17 25.09
CA ILE A 280 10.76 4.49 25.85
C ILE A 280 10.17 3.70 27.03
N LYS A 281 9.14 4.23 27.72
CA LYS A 281 8.43 3.52 28.79
C LYS A 281 7.66 2.30 28.27
N GLU A 282 6.98 2.42 27.13
CA GLU A 282 6.30 1.30 26.46
C GLU A 282 7.30 0.16 26.17
N ILE A 283 8.43 0.50 25.53
CA ILE A 283 9.49 -0.47 25.19
C ILE A 283 10.07 -1.13 26.45
N ARG A 284 10.33 -0.34 27.51
CA ARG A 284 10.83 -0.87 28.78
C ARG A 284 9.85 -1.87 29.40
N ASN A 285 8.55 -1.56 29.39
CA ASN A 285 7.54 -2.46 29.95
C ASN A 285 7.49 -3.79 29.20
N ASP A 286 7.55 -3.76 27.87
CA ASP A 286 7.56 -4.98 27.04
C ASP A 286 8.83 -5.82 27.28
N THR A 287 9.99 -5.18 27.25
CA THR A 287 11.29 -5.87 27.41
C THR A 287 11.53 -6.35 28.84
N GLY A 288 10.80 -5.82 29.82
CA GLY A 288 10.81 -6.33 31.21
C GLY A 288 9.97 -7.60 31.42
N GLY A 289 9.06 -7.94 30.49
CA GLY A 289 8.07 -9.01 30.67
C GLY A 289 8.56 -10.44 30.39
N GLY A 290 9.78 -10.62 29.87
CA GLY A 290 10.34 -11.94 29.51
C GLY A 290 9.76 -12.58 28.26
N ILE A 291 8.95 -11.83 27.51
CA ILE A 291 8.44 -12.17 26.19
C ILE A 291 9.23 -11.36 25.17
N GLN A 292 9.50 -11.94 24.00
CA GLN A 292 10.19 -11.19 22.94
C GLN A 292 9.33 -10.01 22.48
N MET A 293 9.82 -8.78 22.69
CA MET A 293 9.27 -7.58 22.04
C MET A 293 9.47 -7.65 20.51
N ASN A 294 8.41 -7.41 19.76
CA ASN A 294 8.44 -7.20 18.31
C ASN A 294 7.61 -5.96 17.98
N ARG A 295 8.27 -4.81 17.81
CA ARG A 295 7.62 -3.49 17.84
C ARG A 295 8.01 -2.60 16.66
N LEU A 296 7.02 -1.95 16.07
CA LEU A 296 7.18 -0.90 15.06
C LEU A 296 7.14 0.48 15.72
N LEU A 297 8.27 1.18 15.67
CA LEU A 297 8.42 2.58 16.03
C LEU A 297 8.16 3.47 14.82
N GLN A 298 7.01 4.12 14.84
CA GLN A 298 6.60 5.10 13.83
C GLN A 298 6.84 6.51 14.32
N GLY A 299 7.16 7.40 13.40
CA GLY A 299 7.20 8.82 13.65
C GLY A 299 7.68 9.57 12.43
N ASP A 300 7.38 10.85 12.36
CA ASP A 300 7.76 11.67 11.22
C ASP A 300 9.29 11.74 11.04
N VAL A 301 9.76 12.12 9.84
CA VAL A 301 11.18 12.34 9.56
C VAL A 301 11.71 13.38 10.54
N GLY A 302 12.74 13.04 11.32
CA GLY A 302 13.30 13.94 12.34
C GLY A 302 12.52 14.02 13.66
N SER A 303 11.59 13.10 13.94
CA SER A 303 10.91 12.98 15.24
C SER A 303 11.80 12.45 16.38
N GLY A 304 13.06 12.09 16.09
CA GLY A 304 13.99 11.52 17.06
C GLY A 304 13.88 10.01 17.26
N LYS A 305 13.49 9.24 16.23
CA LYS A 305 13.48 7.77 16.30
C LYS A 305 14.83 7.18 16.69
N THR A 306 15.92 7.71 16.13
CA THR A 306 17.29 7.26 16.42
C THR A 306 17.70 7.44 17.87
N ILE A 307 17.27 8.53 18.55
CA ILE A 307 17.58 8.73 19.96
C ILE A 307 16.81 7.74 20.85
N VAL A 308 15.54 7.44 20.50
CA VAL A 308 14.78 6.39 21.18
C VAL A 308 15.45 5.04 21.00
N ALA A 309 15.88 4.68 19.78
CA ALA A 309 16.61 3.43 19.54
C ALA A 309 17.92 3.36 20.35
N LEU A 310 18.69 4.45 20.42
CA LEU A 310 19.91 4.51 21.21
C LEU A 310 19.66 4.27 22.69
N MET A 311 18.66 4.93 23.27
CA MET A 311 18.25 4.74 24.67
C MET A 311 17.87 3.28 24.96
N VAL A 312 17.17 2.62 24.03
CA VAL A 312 16.78 1.21 24.16
C VAL A 312 17.99 0.28 23.99
N MET A 313 18.96 0.62 23.15
CA MET A 313 20.23 -0.12 23.09
C MET A 313 20.98 -0.02 24.42
N LEU A 314 21.08 1.17 25.03
CA LEU A 314 21.69 1.33 26.35
C LEU A 314 20.98 0.52 27.44
N LEU A 315 19.65 0.43 27.38
CA LEU A 315 18.88 -0.43 28.27
C LEU A 315 19.26 -1.92 28.12
N ALA A 316 19.49 -2.40 26.89
CA ALA A 316 19.97 -3.77 26.67
C ALA A 316 21.36 -3.99 27.28
N LEU A 317 22.26 -3.02 27.09
CA LEU A 317 23.62 -3.05 27.61
C LEU A 317 23.66 -3.09 29.14
N ASP A 318 22.83 -2.29 29.82
CA ASP A 318 22.70 -2.30 31.28
C ASP A 318 22.24 -3.67 31.85
N ASN A 319 21.63 -4.52 31.01
CA ASN A 319 21.20 -5.87 31.38
C ASN A 319 22.17 -6.96 30.86
N GLY A 320 23.38 -6.59 30.45
CA GLY A 320 24.43 -7.55 30.06
C GLY A 320 24.26 -8.12 28.65
N TYR A 321 23.45 -7.49 27.80
CA TYR A 321 23.25 -7.89 26.41
C TYR A 321 24.00 -6.98 25.43
N GLN A 322 24.28 -7.50 24.24
CA GLN A 322 24.73 -6.72 23.08
C GLN A 322 23.52 -6.23 22.27
N ALA A 323 23.72 -5.18 21.49
CA ALA A 323 22.71 -4.67 20.57
C ALA A 323 23.26 -4.49 19.16
N CYS A 324 22.37 -4.52 18.16
CA CYS A 324 22.74 -4.16 16.79
C CYS A 324 21.76 -3.18 16.14
N LEU A 325 22.25 -2.38 15.19
CA LEU A 325 21.44 -1.53 14.33
C LEU A 325 21.73 -1.86 12.87
N MET A 326 20.69 -2.32 12.16
CA MET A 326 20.74 -2.61 10.74
C MET A 326 20.14 -1.44 9.94
N ALA A 327 20.89 -0.96 8.95
CA ALA A 327 20.50 0.12 8.04
C ALA A 327 20.48 -0.37 6.58
N PRO A 328 19.63 0.21 5.70
CA PRO A 328 19.43 -0.27 4.33
C PRO A 328 20.63 -0.06 3.40
N THR A 329 21.52 0.87 3.74
CA THR A 329 22.68 1.20 2.92
C THR A 329 23.91 1.47 3.78
N GLU A 330 25.09 1.32 3.17
CA GLU A 330 26.36 1.54 3.87
C GLU A 330 26.51 2.97 4.36
N ILE A 331 25.99 3.95 3.60
CA ILE A 331 26.01 5.37 3.96
C ILE A 331 25.22 5.61 5.25
N LEU A 332 24.02 5.05 5.34
CA LEU A 332 23.19 5.16 6.54
C LEU A 332 23.82 4.45 7.74
N ALA A 333 24.39 3.26 7.53
CA ALA A 333 25.12 2.56 8.59
C ALA A 333 26.31 3.38 9.11
N GLN A 334 27.08 3.99 8.21
CA GLN A 334 28.21 4.86 8.56
C GLN A 334 27.74 6.11 9.32
N GLN A 335 26.61 6.71 8.93
CA GLN A 335 26.04 7.87 9.63
C GLN A 335 25.58 7.53 11.04
N HIS A 336 24.87 6.42 11.21
CA HIS A 336 24.50 5.92 12.52
C HIS A 336 25.75 5.65 13.36
N PHE A 337 26.78 5.02 12.80
CA PHE A 337 28.04 4.76 13.48
C PHE A 337 28.73 6.05 13.96
N VAL A 338 28.84 7.06 13.10
CA VAL A 338 29.44 8.35 13.47
C VAL A 338 28.59 9.10 14.50
N SER A 339 27.27 9.17 14.29
CA SER A 339 26.36 9.91 15.17
C SER A 339 26.26 9.27 16.55
N ILE A 340 26.08 7.95 16.62
CA ILE A 340 26.01 7.20 17.88
C ILE A 340 27.37 7.21 18.57
N GLY A 341 28.47 7.05 17.83
CA GLY A 341 29.82 7.13 18.40
C GLY A 341 30.13 8.49 19.04
N LYS A 342 29.68 9.58 18.40
CA LYS A 342 29.77 10.92 19.00
C LYS A 342 28.90 11.04 20.26
N ALA A 343 27.66 10.55 20.20
CA ALA A 343 26.73 10.63 21.32
C ALA A 343 27.21 9.82 22.55
N LEU A 344 27.85 8.67 22.32
CA LEU A 344 28.37 7.79 23.38
C LEU A 344 29.81 8.12 23.80
N SER A 345 30.39 9.20 23.28
CA SER A 345 31.75 9.61 23.63
C SER A 345 31.85 9.92 25.12
N GLY A 346 32.78 9.26 25.81
CA GLY A 346 32.98 9.39 27.26
C GLY A 346 32.44 8.23 28.10
N LEU A 347 31.52 7.40 27.57
CA LEU A 347 30.90 6.29 28.31
C LEU A 347 31.69 4.96 28.27
N GLY A 348 32.83 4.92 27.58
CA GLY A 348 33.66 3.71 27.46
C GLY A 348 33.00 2.55 26.68
N ILE A 349 31.95 2.82 25.91
CA ILE A 349 31.21 1.80 25.15
C ILE A 349 31.90 1.56 23.80
N GLN A 350 32.33 0.33 23.54
CA GLN A 350 32.90 -0.05 22.26
C GLN A 350 31.80 -0.30 21.22
N ILE A 351 31.85 0.46 20.12
CA ILE A 351 30.94 0.33 18.99
C ILE A 351 31.69 -0.09 17.72
N GLY A 352 31.05 -0.88 16.86
CA GLY A 352 31.63 -1.37 15.61
C GLY A 352 30.76 -1.09 14.40
N LEU A 353 31.38 -1.12 13.22
CA LEU A 353 30.72 -1.02 11.93
C LEU A 353 31.01 -2.28 11.10
N LEU A 354 29.97 -2.86 10.51
CA LEU A 354 30.10 -3.96 9.55
C LEU A 354 29.24 -3.71 8.30
N THR A 355 29.92 -3.46 7.19
CA THR A 355 29.33 -3.25 5.85
C THR A 355 29.96 -4.22 4.85
N GLY A 356 29.40 -4.30 3.64
CA GLY A 356 29.97 -5.15 2.57
C GLY A 356 31.34 -4.67 2.07
N SER A 357 31.64 -3.39 2.27
CA SER A 357 32.94 -2.77 2.01
C SER A 357 34.05 -3.13 3.02
N ILE A 358 33.70 -3.57 4.24
CA ILE A 358 34.70 -3.93 5.27
C ILE A 358 35.17 -5.37 5.07
N LYS A 359 36.45 -5.53 4.69
CA LYS A 359 37.08 -6.82 4.35
C LYS A 359 38.40 -7.05 5.09
N GLY A 360 38.90 -8.28 5.01
CA GLY A 360 40.23 -8.66 5.52
C GLY A 360 40.37 -8.56 7.04
N ASN A 361 41.53 -8.10 7.51
CA ASN A 361 41.88 -8.08 8.94
C ASN A 361 40.92 -7.22 9.78
N LYS A 362 40.43 -6.08 9.25
CA LYS A 362 39.45 -5.23 9.95
C LYS A 362 38.16 -5.99 10.26
N ARG A 363 37.66 -6.76 9.29
CA ARG A 363 36.47 -7.60 9.47
C ARG A 363 36.71 -8.67 10.53
N LYS A 364 37.86 -9.36 10.48
CA LYS A 364 38.22 -10.39 11.47
C LYS A 364 38.25 -9.81 12.89
N ALA A 365 38.87 -8.65 13.08
CA ALA A 365 38.91 -7.97 14.38
C ALA A 365 37.51 -7.64 14.92
N VAL A 366 36.63 -7.09 14.09
CA VAL A 366 35.23 -6.79 14.50
C VAL A 366 34.48 -8.06 14.89
N LEU A 367 34.60 -9.14 14.11
CA LEU A 367 33.92 -10.41 14.41
C LEU A 367 34.47 -11.06 15.69
N GLN A 368 35.77 -10.97 15.92
CA GLN A 368 36.40 -11.50 17.11
C GLN A 368 35.92 -10.77 18.38
N SER A 369 36.01 -9.43 18.40
CA SER A 369 35.53 -8.63 19.54
C SER A 369 34.01 -8.77 19.77
N LEU A 370 33.25 -9.15 18.74
CA LEU A 370 31.80 -9.40 18.85
C LEU A 370 31.50 -10.69 19.62
N VAL A 371 32.25 -11.77 19.34
CA VAL A 371 32.12 -13.07 20.00
C VAL A 371 32.67 -12.99 21.43
N GLU A 372 33.76 -12.26 21.64
CA GLU A 372 34.37 -12.03 22.96
C GLU A 372 33.49 -11.14 23.87
N GLY A 373 32.49 -10.45 23.30
CA GLY A 373 31.56 -9.60 24.04
C GLY A 373 32.11 -8.23 24.42
N GLU A 374 33.31 -7.87 23.96
CA GLU A 374 33.91 -6.54 24.12
C GLU A 374 33.10 -5.50 23.32
N LEU A 375 32.73 -5.84 22.09
CA LEU A 375 31.93 -4.99 21.22
C LEU A 375 30.47 -4.97 21.68
N LYS A 376 30.00 -3.85 22.25
CA LYS A 376 28.64 -3.78 22.84
C LYS A 376 27.56 -3.45 21.81
N ILE A 377 27.89 -2.61 20.82
CA ILE A 377 26.95 -2.22 19.76
C ILE A 377 27.59 -2.46 18.39
N LEU A 378 26.87 -3.19 17.53
CA LEU A 378 27.27 -3.38 16.13
C LEU A 378 26.30 -2.70 15.18
N ILE A 379 26.80 -1.79 14.35
CA ILE A 379 26.02 -1.09 13.33
C ILE A 379 26.41 -1.64 11.96
N GLY A 380 25.45 -1.86 11.06
CA GLY A 380 25.78 -2.47 9.77
C GLY A 380 24.63 -2.53 8.78
N THR A 381 24.89 -3.17 7.64
CA THR A 381 23.89 -3.45 6.60
C THR A 381 23.41 -4.90 6.70
N HIS A 382 22.82 -5.44 5.62
CA HIS A 382 22.50 -6.86 5.49
C HIS A 382 23.69 -7.79 5.78
N ALA A 383 24.94 -7.28 5.77
CA ALA A 383 26.13 -8.00 6.19
C ALA A 383 26.02 -8.57 7.63
N LEU A 384 25.21 -7.96 8.51
CA LEU A 384 24.95 -8.45 9.86
C LEU A 384 24.23 -9.81 9.89
N LEU A 385 23.53 -10.16 8.80
CA LEU A 385 22.75 -11.39 8.69
C LEU A 385 23.59 -12.58 8.26
N GLU A 386 24.81 -12.36 7.76
CA GLU A 386 25.69 -13.42 7.28
C GLU A 386 26.04 -14.39 8.42
N GLU A 387 26.12 -15.69 8.10
CA GLU A 387 26.39 -16.75 9.08
C GLU A 387 27.63 -16.50 9.98
N PRO A 388 28.76 -15.97 9.49
CA PRO A 388 29.95 -15.73 10.31
C PRO A 388 29.79 -14.66 11.39
N VAL A 389 28.73 -13.85 11.35
CA VAL A 389 28.47 -12.81 12.36
C VAL A 389 27.81 -13.47 13.56
N GLN A 390 28.58 -13.69 14.63
CA GLN A 390 28.11 -14.32 15.85
C GLN A 390 28.28 -13.36 17.03
N PHE A 391 27.20 -13.15 17.77
CA PHE A 391 27.19 -12.35 18.98
C PHE A 391 27.46 -13.25 20.19
N SER A 392 28.11 -12.70 21.21
CA SER A 392 28.23 -13.35 22.51
C SER A 392 26.84 -13.51 23.16
N ASN A 393 26.06 -12.41 23.19
CA ASN A 393 24.72 -12.41 23.78
C ASN A 393 23.86 -11.26 23.22
N LEU A 394 23.33 -11.41 22.00
CA LEU A 394 22.47 -10.40 21.38
C LEU A 394 21.12 -10.32 22.10
N GLY A 395 20.76 -9.16 22.65
CA GLY A 395 19.48 -8.93 23.32
C GLY A 395 18.51 -8.06 22.54
N LEU A 396 18.99 -7.20 21.64
CA LEU A 396 18.17 -6.26 20.89
C LEU A 396 18.71 -6.05 19.46
N ALA A 397 17.83 -6.12 18.48
CA ALA A 397 18.11 -5.72 17.11
C ALA A 397 17.18 -4.57 16.69
N VAL A 398 17.79 -3.46 16.25
CA VAL A 398 17.11 -2.31 15.68
C VAL A 398 17.21 -2.37 14.16
N ILE A 399 16.10 -2.21 13.46
CA ILE A 399 16.04 -2.19 11.99
C ILE A 399 15.52 -0.84 11.53
N ASP A 400 16.31 -0.09 10.77
CA ASP A 400 15.92 1.21 10.20
C ASP A 400 15.44 1.05 8.75
N GLU A 401 14.36 1.76 8.40
CA GLU A 401 13.71 1.75 7.08
C GLU A 401 13.35 0.33 6.56
N GLN A 402 12.37 -0.29 7.23
CA GLN A 402 11.93 -1.67 7.01
C GLN A 402 11.61 -2.04 5.55
N HIS A 403 11.13 -1.10 4.73
CA HIS A 403 10.55 -1.40 3.40
C HIS A 403 11.51 -2.08 2.41
N ARG A 404 12.81 -2.18 2.72
CA ARG A 404 13.80 -2.90 1.92
C ARG A 404 14.18 -4.28 2.47
N PHE A 405 13.67 -4.66 3.64
CA PHE A 405 14.07 -5.87 4.35
C PHE A 405 12.88 -6.81 4.56
N GLY A 406 12.95 -7.99 3.95
CA GLY A 406 11.88 -8.98 3.98
C GLY A 406 11.75 -9.73 5.31
N VAL A 407 10.64 -10.45 5.47
CA VAL A 407 10.32 -11.26 6.66
C VAL A 407 11.41 -12.29 6.98
N ALA A 408 12.00 -12.93 5.96
CA ALA A 408 13.06 -13.94 6.11
C ALA A 408 14.35 -13.38 6.75
N GLN A 409 14.66 -12.10 6.52
CA GLN A 409 15.87 -11.48 7.07
C GLN A 409 15.74 -11.21 8.58
N ARG A 410 14.51 -10.96 9.08
CA ARG A 410 14.22 -10.86 10.52
C ARG A 410 14.44 -12.20 11.23
N ALA A 411 14.05 -13.30 10.58
CA ALA A 411 14.26 -14.66 11.10
C ALA A 411 15.74 -14.96 11.35
N ASN A 412 16.64 -14.46 10.48
CA ASN A 412 18.07 -14.69 10.62
C ASN A 412 18.66 -13.98 11.85
N LEU A 413 18.12 -12.82 12.24
CA LEU A 413 18.52 -12.13 13.48
C LEU A 413 18.11 -12.89 14.73
N TRP A 414 16.98 -13.60 14.67
CA TRP A 414 16.52 -14.42 15.80
C TRP A 414 17.48 -15.54 16.13
N GLN A 415 18.09 -16.14 15.10
CA GLN A 415 19.06 -17.22 15.24
C GLN A 415 20.42 -16.76 15.78
N LYS A 416 20.65 -15.44 15.91
CA LYS A 416 21.92 -14.89 16.42
C LYS A 416 22.07 -14.98 17.94
N ASN A 417 21.03 -15.41 18.66
CA ASN A 417 21.13 -15.79 20.07
C ASN A 417 20.53 -17.20 20.23
N GLN A 418 21.30 -18.11 20.82
CA GLN A 418 20.92 -19.53 20.93
C GLN A 418 19.99 -19.80 22.12
N THR A 419 19.92 -18.90 23.10
CA THR A 419 19.21 -19.13 24.37
C THR A 419 17.82 -18.48 24.38
N VAL A 420 17.72 -17.24 23.91
CA VAL A 420 16.47 -16.46 23.87
C VAL A 420 16.40 -15.64 22.60
N LEU A 421 15.20 -15.39 22.08
CA LEU A 421 15.08 -14.58 20.87
C LEU A 421 15.29 -13.10 21.18
N PRO A 422 16.21 -12.40 20.50
CA PRO A 422 16.47 -10.99 20.74
C PRO A 422 15.23 -10.15 20.46
N HIS A 423 15.03 -9.08 21.23
CA HIS A 423 13.98 -8.12 20.99
C HIS A 423 14.18 -7.42 19.63
N ILE A 424 13.08 -7.18 18.90
CA ILE A 424 13.10 -6.54 17.59
C ILE A 424 12.41 -5.18 17.69
N LEU A 425 13.13 -4.13 17.34
CA LEU A 425 12.61 -2.78 17.19
C LEU A 425 12.77 -2.33 15.74
N VAL A 426 11.67 -2.16 15.04
CA VAL A 426 11.67 -1.70 13.65
C VAL A 426 11.31 -0.23 13.60
N MET A 427 12.01 0.56 12.79
CA MET A 427 11.75 1.99 12.61
C MET A 427 11.37 2.28 11.17
N THR A 428 10.38 3.16 10.98
CA THR A 428 10.01 3.70 9.66
C THR A 428 9.99 5.22 9.71
N ALA A 429 10.53 5.86 8.68
CA ALA A 429 10.38 7.31 8.52
C ALA A 429 9.08 7.72 7.83
N THR A 430 8.40 6.79 7.16
CA THR A 430 7.07 7.02 6.61
C THR A 430 6.02 6.76 7.68
N PRO A 431 5.26 7.79 8.10
CA PRO A 431 4.09 7.56 8.93
C PRO A 431 3.12 6.70 8.14
N ILE A 432 2.74 5.56 8.69
CA ILE A 432 1.74 4.69 8.10
C ILE A 432 0.46 4.98 8.88
N PRO A 433 -0.68 5.25 8.22
CA PRO A 433 -1.96 5.41 8.90
C PRO A 433 -2.14 4.24 9.86
N ARG A 434 -2.53 4.56 11.09
CA ARG A 434 -2.58 3.58 12.18
C ARG A 434 -3.41 2.34 11.81
N THR A 435 -4.41 2.55 10.98
CA THR A 435 -5.32 1.52 10.46
C THR A 435 -4.68 0.62 9.43
N LEU A 436 -3.85 1.15 8.51
CA LEU A 436 -3.05 0.33 7.59
C LEU A 436 -2.00 -0.47 8.34
N SER A 437 -1.34 0.13 9.32
CA SER A 437 -0.31 -0.59 10.07
C SER A 437 -0.90 -1.75 10.88
N MET A 438 -2.16 -1.66 11.33
CA MET A 438 -2.87 -2.78 11.97
C MET A 438 -3.21 -3.93 11.02
N VAL A 439 -3.42 -3.66 9.72
CA VAL A 439 -3.75 -4.70 8.74
C VAL A 439 -2.50 -5.36 8.18
N TYR A 440 -1.48 -4.57 7.84
CA TYR A 440 -0.26 -5.06 7.20
C TYR A 440 0.83 -5.48 8.18
N TYR A 441 0.86 -4.88 9.37
CA TYR A 441 1.85 -5.16 10.43
C TYR A 441 1.17 -5.52 11.75
N GLY A 442 0.00 -6.18 11.68
CA GLY A 442 -0.75 -6.59 12.87
C GLY A 442 0.02 -7.56 13.79
N ASP A 443 1.10 -8.17 13.31
CA ASP A 443 2.07 -8.94 14.08
C ASP A 443 2.92 -8.08 15.04
N LEU A 444 3.08 -6.79 14.73
CA LEU A 444 3.90 -5.85 15.48
C LEU A 444 3.06 -5.06 16.50
N ASP A 445 3.63 -4.83 17.68
CA ASP A 445 3.15 -3.76 18.56
C ASP A 445 3.58 -2.41 17.98
N ILE A 446 2.73 -1.39 18.06
CA ILE A 446 2.99 -0.09 17.41
C ILE A 446 3.20 0.98 18.47
N SER A 447 4.31 1.71 18.35
CA SER A 447 4.59 2.93 19.10
C SER A 447 4.70 4.10 18.14
N VAL A 448 3.99 5.19 18.43
CA VAL A 448 3.98 6.40 17.60
C VAL A 448 4.67 7.54 18.32
N ILE A 449 5.61 8.23 17.66
CA ILE A 449 6.14 9.53 18.06
C ILE A 449 5.41 10.60 17.24
N ASP A 450 4.41 11.22 17.88
CA ASP A 450 3.51 12.25 17.34
C ASP A 450 3.97 13.69 17.63
N GLN A 451 5.13 13.86 18.25
CA GLN A 451 5.70 15.17 18.58
C GLN A 451 7.05 15.38 17.89
N LEU A 452 7.26 16.59 17.36
CA LEU A 452 8.56 17.03 16.86
C LEU A 452 9.44 17.53 18.03
N PRO A 453 10.77 17.35 17.98
CA PRO A 453 11.67 17.89 18.98
C PRO A 453 11.57 19.43 19.09
N PRO A 454 11.76 20.00 20.30
CA PRO A 454 11.75 21.45 20.50
C PRO A 454 12.83 22.14 19.66
N GLY A 455 12.52 23.32 19.11
CA GLY A 455 13.43 24.12 18.29
C GLY A 455 13.34 23.90 16.78
N ARG A 456 12.62 22.86 16.32
CA ARG A 456 12.41 22.62 14.88
C ARG A 456 11.30 23.51 14.32
N LYS A 457 11.61 24.28 13.28
CA LYS A 457 10.64 25.12 12.57
C LYS A 457 9.95 24.32 11.45
N PRO A 458 8.63 24.48 11.23
CA PRO A 458 7.92 23.82 10.15
C PRO A 458 8.47 24.28 8.79
N ILE A 459 8.58 23.34 7.85
CA ILE A 459 9.08 23.63 6.51
C ILE A 459 8.00 24.38 5.72
N LYS A 460 8.34 25.54 5.17
CA LYS A 460 7.43 26.29 4.31
C LYS A 460 7.39 25.64 2.93
N THR A 461 6.28 24.99 2.62
CA THR A 461 6.08 24.32 1.33
C THR A 461 5.31 25.25 0.38
N MET A 462 5.82 25.45 -0.83
CA MET A 462 5.24 26.36 -1.82
C MET A 462 5.22 25.70 -3.19
N GLN A 463 4.14 25.91 -3.94
CA GLN A 463 4.02 25.45 -5.32
C GLN A 463 4.35 26.60 -6.28
N PHE A 464 5.15 26.30 -7.30
CA PHE A 464 5.46 27.21 -8.40
C PHE A 464 5.27 26.51 -9.75
N ASN A 465 5.15 27.33 -10.79
CA ASN A 465 5.09 26.89 -12.17
C ASN A 465 6.34 27.33 -12.94
N GLU A 466 6.48 26.83 -14.16
CA GLU A 466 7.64 27.11 -15.01
C GLU A 466 7.86 28.61 -15.30
N LYS A 467 6.79 29.41 -15.36
CA LYS A 467 6.90 30.87 -15.56
C LYS A 467 7.56 31.58 -14.37
N SER A 468 7.48 30.98 -13.19
CA SER A 468 8.05 31.52 -11.95
C SER A 468 9.51 31.09 -11.73
N ARG A 469 10.10 30.32 -12.65
CA ARG A 469 11.49 29.83 -12.53
C ARG A 469 12.52 30.94 -12.29
N PRO A 470 12.45 32.14 -12.93
CA PRO A 470 13.38 33.23 -12.61
C PRO A 470 13.31 33.69 -11.15
N GLN A 471 12.10 33.73 -10.56
CA GLN A 471 11.90 34.08 -9.16
C GLN A 471 12.50 33.00 -8.24
N VAL A 472 12.32 31.73 -8.58
CA VAL A 472 12.93 30.60 -7.84
C VAL A 472 14.46 30.70 -7.90
N HIS A 473 15.05 30.93 -9.07
CA HIS A 473 16.51 31.11 -9.19
C HIS A 473 17.04 32.26 -8.35
N GLN A 474 16.31 33.39 -8.31
CA GLN A 474 16.69 34.50 -7.44
C GLN A 474 16.62 34.12 -5.96
N PHE A 475 15.55 33.45 -5.54
CA PHE A 475 15.41 32.94 -4.19
C PHE A 475 16.55 31.99 -3.81
N LEU A 476 16.95 31.07 -4.70
CA LEU A 476 18.09 30.18 -4.46
C LEU A 476 19.40 30.95 -4.28
N ARG A 477 19.67 31.99 -5.09
CA ARG A 477 20.85 32.86 -4.91
C ARG A 477 20.87 33.51 -3.53
N ASP A 478 19.76 34.08 -3.09
CA ASP A 478 19.66 34.74 -1.79
C ASP A 478 19.88 33.75 -0.62
N GLN A 479 19.48 32.49 -0.78
CA GLN A 479 19.71 31.44 0.21
C GLN A 479 21.18 31.00 0.23
N ILE A 480 21.80 30.80 -0.94
CA ILE A 480 23.21 30.43 -1.04
C ILE A 480 24.12 31.54 -0.50
N GLN A 481 23.79 32.81 -0.74
CA GLN A 481 24.52 33.96 -0.16
C GLN A 481 24.50 33.97 1.37
N LYS A 482 23.46 33.39 2.00
CA LYS A 482 23.38 33.20 3.45
C LYS A 482 24.19 31.98 3.93
N GLY A 483 24.99 31.36 3.07
CA GLY A 483 25.81 30.19 3.36
C GLY A 483 25.05 28.86 3.31
N ARG A 484 23.81 28.85 2.79
CA ARG A 484 22.94 27.66 2.79
C ARG A 484 23.14 26.81 1.54
N GLN A 485 22.74 25.55 1.63
CA GLN A 485 22.83 24.59 0.53
C GLN A 485 21.44 24.18 0.02
N VAL A 486 21.39 23.77 -1.25
CA VAL A 486 20.16 23.52 -2.00
C VAL A 486 20.16 22.11 -2.59
N TYR A 487 19.05 21.39 -2.42
CA TYR A 487 18.74 20.18 -3.17
C TYR A 487 17.82 20.50 -4.36
N ILE A 488 18.11 19.93 -5.53
CA ILE A 488 17.22 19.98 -6.69
C ILE A 488 16.99 18.54 -7.19
N VAL A 489 15.75 18.07 -7.12
CA VAL A 489 15.40 16.67 -7.37
C VAL A 489 14.54 16.53 -8.63
N TYR A 490 14.96 15.67 -9.54
CA TYR A 490 14.25 15.31 -10.77
C TYR A 490 13.61 13.92 -10.64
N PRO A 491 12.42 13.70 -11.19
CA PRO A 491 11.78 12.38 -11.19
C PRO A 491 12.54 11.41 -12.09
N LEU A 492 12.50 10.13 -11.72
CA LEU A 492 12.84 9.00 -12.58
C LEU A 492 11.53 8.28 -12.93
N ILE A 493 11.32 7.91 -14.19
CA ILE A 493 10.20 7.09 -14.65
C ILE A 493 10.78 5.74 -15.09
N ASP A 494 10.39 4.66 -14.40
CA ASP A 494 10.91 3.30 -14.63
C ASP A 494 10.72 2.79 -16.08
N GLU A 495 9.78 3.36 -16.83
CA GLU A 495 9.50 2.97 -18.22
C GLU A 495 10.42 3.64 -19.26
N SER A 496 11.17 4.69 -18.89
CA SER A 496 11.96 5.48 -19.85
C SER A 496 13.27 6.07 -19.29
N GLU A 497 14.09 5.24 -18.65
CA GLU A 497 15.34 5.66 -17.99
C GLU A 497 16.35 6.46 -18.87
N LYS A 498 16.30 6.32 -20.20
CA LYS A 498 17.15 7.10 -21.13
C LYS A 498 16.72 8.57 -21.24
N LEU A 499 15.41 8.84 -21.13
CA LEU A 499 14.87 10.20 -21.19
C LEU A 499 15.13 10.94 -19.87
N ASP A 500 15.06 10.26 -18.73
CA ASP A 500 15.21 10.90 -17.41
C ASP A 500 16.64 11.38 -17.12
N LEU A 501 17.65 10.63 -17.56
CA LEU A 501 19.05 11.09 -17.48
C LEU A 501 19.27 12.32 -18.34
N LYS A 502 18.58 12.41 -19.48
CA LYS A 502 18.66 13.57 -20.36
C LYS A 502 17.99 14.78 -19.70
N ASP A 503 16.85 14.61 -19.04
CA ASP A 503 16.18 15.68 -18.30
C ASP A 503 17.03 16.22 -17.14
N LEU A 504 17.67 15.33 -16.37
CA LEU A 504 18.61 15.74 -15.32
C LEU A 504 19.82 16.47 -15.91
N GLN A 505 20.41 15.96 -16.99
CA GLN A 505 21.56 16.58 -17.65
C GLN A 505 21.22 17.96 -18.20
N ASN A 506 20.09 18.10 -18.91
CA ASN A 506 19.60 19.38 -19.40
C ASN A 506 19.35 20.36 -18.24
N GLY A 507 18.75 19.86 -17.15
CA GLY A 507 18.52 20.64 -15.94
C GLY A 507 19.83 21.12 -15.29
N TYR A 508 20.84 20.26 -15.23
CA TYR A 508 22.17 20.59 -14.74
C TYR A 508 22.89 21.63 -15.62
N GLU A 509 22.84 21.48 -16.95
CA GLU A 509 23.40 22.44 -17.89
C GLU A 509 22.73 23.82 -17.77
N SER A 510 21.40 23.85 -17.66
CA SER A 510 20.63 25.06 -17.40
C SER A 510 21.01 25.73 -16.08
N LEU A 511 21.23 24.93 -15.02
CA LEU A 511 21.69 25.46 -13.74
C LEU A 511 23.11 26.02 -13.82
N LEU A 512 24.03 25.39 -14.56
CA LEU A 512 25.37 25.93 -14.77
C LEU A 512 25.35 27.30 -15.48
N PHE A 513 24.40 27.51 -16.40
CA PHE A 513 24.22 28.80 -17.04
C PHE A 513 23.76 29.88 -16.04
N HIS A 514 22.83 29.56 -15.15
CA HIS A 514 22.29 30.50 -14.18
C HIS A 514 23.12 30.66 -12.89
N PHE A 515 23.94 29.68 -12.56
CA PHE A 515 24.83 29.60 -11.40
C PHE A 515 26.25 29.24 -11.86
N PRO A 516 26.96 30.19 -12.51
CA PRO A 516 28.24 29.91 -13.13
C PRO A 516 29.37 29.69 -12.11
N ARG A 517 30.31 28.81 -12.48
CA ARG A 517 31.58 28.63 -11.76
C ARG A 517 32.51 29.83 -11.98
N PRO A 518 33.40 30.17 -11.03
CA PRO A 518 33.66 29.47 -9.75
C PRO A 518 32.74 29.88 -8.60
N ALA A 519 31.89 30.90 -8.79
CA ALA A 519 31.05 31.49 -7.74
C ALA A 519 30.07 30.47 -7.12
N TYR A 520 29.60 29.51 -7.90
CA TYR A 520 28.73 28.44 -7.44
C TYR A 520 29.31 27.07 -7.78
N GLN A 521 29.25 26.15 -6.82
CA GLN A 521 29.62 24.75 -7.01
C GLN A 521 28.36 23.89 -7.08
N ILE A 522 28.21 23.17 -8.19
CA ILE A 522 27.07 22.28 -8.48
C ILE A 522 27.61 20.87 -8.66
N SER A 523 27.00 19.92 -7.96
CA SER A 523 27.26 18.47 -8.05
C SER A 523 26.04 17.74 -8.57
N ILE A 524 26.25 16.54 -9.13
CA ILE A 524 25.20 15.65 -9.61
C ILE A 524 25.21 14.34 -8.83
N LEU A 525 24.04 13.78 -8.55
CA LEU A 525 23.88 12.45 -7.98
C LEU A 525 22.73 11.68 -8.67
N HIS A 526 23.05 10.57 -9.33
CA HIS A 526 22.03 9.72 -9.97
C HIS A 526 22.30 8.23 -9.79
N GLY A 527 21.27 7.39 -10.02
CA GLY A 527 21.28 5.95 -9.71
C GLY A 527 22.41 5.16 -10.37
N ARG A 528 22.81 5.54 -11.59
CA ARG A 528 23.88 4.87 -12.36
C ARG A 528 25.32 5.23 -11.96
N MET A 529 25.54 6.23 -11.10
CA MET A 529 26.89 6.53 -10.63
C MET A 529 27.44 5.36 -9.80
N LYS A 530 28.75 5.09 -9.92
CA LYS A 530 29.41 4.11 -9.06
C LYS A 530 29.27 4.54 -7.60
N SER A 531 29.13 3.58 -6.68
CA SER A 531 28.92 3.88 -5.26
C SER A 531 29.97 4.84 -4.70
N ASN A 532 31.26 4.61 -5.03
CA ASN A 532 32.36 5.48 -4.61
C ASN A 532 32.25 6.93 -5.10
N ASP A 533 31.71 7.14 -6.30
CA ASP A 533 31.52 8.48 -6.87
C ASP A 533 30.36 9.21 -6.16
N LYS A 534 29.26 8.48 -5.88
CA LYS A 534 28.13 9.00 -5.08
C LYS A 534 28.58 9.42 -3.69
N ASP A 535 29.38 8.57 -3.04
CA ASP A 535 29.91 8.83 -1.71
C ASP A 535 30.80 10.08 -1.72
N THR A 536 31.65 10.22 -2.73
CA THR A 536 32.53 11.39 -2.89
C THR A 536 31.73 12.68 -3.05
N GLU A 537 30.74 12.70 -3.94
CA GLU A 537 29.92 13.91 -4.17
C GLU A 537 29.05 14.24 -2.94
N MET A 538 28.53 13.24 -2.23
CA MET A 538 27.82 13.49 -0.98
C MET A 538 28.72 14.02 0.14
N VAL A 539 29.96 13.54 0.26
CA VAL A 539 30.92 14.08 1.22
C VAL A 539 31.23 15.54 0.91
N ARG A 540 31.42 15.89 -0.37
CA ARG A 540 31.65 17.28 -0.79
C ARG A 540 30.46 18.17 -0.45
N PHE A 541 29.25 17.69 -0.69
CA PHE A 541 28.04 18.42 -0.33
C PHE A 541 27.89 18.54 1.19
N SER A 542 28.06 17.47 1.97
CA SER A 542 28.00 17.55 3.44
C SER A 542 29.03 18.50 4.06
N GLN A 543 30.22 18.63 3.45
CA GLN A 543 31.28 19.55 3.87
C GLN A 543 31.07 21.02 3.42
N GLY A 544 29.96 21.34 2.75
CA GLY A 544 29.69 22.70 2.26
C GLY A 544 30.52 23.11 1.03
N LYS A 545 31.28 22.19 0.41
CA LYS A 545 32.07 22.47 -0.80
C LYS A 545 31.20 22.62 -2.05
N THR A 546 29.97 22.11 -2.01
CA THR A 546 28.99 22.19 -3.07
C THR A 546 27.77 22.97 -2.58
N ASN A 547 27.33 23.98 -3.34
CA ASN A 547 26.15 24.78 -2.98
C ASN A 547 24.84 24.11 -3.41
N ILE A 548 24.82 23.50 -4.60
CA ILE A 548 23.63 22.89 -5.20
C ILE A 548 23.92 21.42 -5.52
N LEU A 549 23.11 20.51 -4.98
CA LEU A 549 23.13 19.10 -5.37
C LEU A 549 21.92 18.80 -6.25
N VAL A 550 22.19 18.49 -7.52
CA VAL A 550 21.19 18.03 -8.48
C VAL A 550 21.12 16.51 -8.41
N ALA A 551 19.94 15.95 -8.18
CA ALA A 551 19.81 14.51 -8.08
C ALA A 551 18.49 13.95 -8.57
N THR A 552 18.45 12.62 -8.69
CA THR A 552 17.20 11.87 -8.85
C THR A 552 16.68 11.37 -7.49
N THR A 553 15.65 10.53 -7.48
CA THR A 553 15.04 9.86 -6.30
C THR A 553 16.04 9.13 -5.38
N VAL A 554 17.30 8.97 -5.79
CA VAL A 554 18.37 8.36 -4.98
C VAL A 554 18.66 9.13 -3.68
N ILE A 555 18.30 10.43 -3.58
CA ILE A 555 18.38 11.20 -2.33
C ILE A 555 17.45 10.66 -1.23
N GLU A 556 16.48 9.79 -1.56
CA GLU A 556 15.72 9.04 -0.55
C GLU A 556 16.63 8.28 0.43
N VAL A 557 17.88 8.00 0.07
CA VAL A 557 18.84 7.35 0.96
C VAL A 557 19.54 8.35 1.88
N GLY A 558 18.86 8.66 2.99
CA GLY A 558 19.49 8.75 4.30
C GLY A 558 20.34 9.96 4.69
N VAL A 559 21.00 10.68 3.78
CA VAL A 559 22.03 11.63 4.20
C VAL A 559 21.48 12.89 4.88
N ASP A 560 21.96 13.13 6.11
CA ASP A 560 21.73 14.35 6.87
C ASP A 560 22.73 15.44 6.47
N VAL A 561 22.23 16.58 5.97
CA VAL A 561 23.04 17.79 5.76
C VAL A 561 22.35 18.95 6.49
N PRO A 562 22.78 19.29 7.72
CA PRO A 562 22.12 20.31 8.54
C PRO A 562 22.02 21.69 7.88
N ASN A 563 22.98 22.03 7.03
CA ASN A 563 23.05 23.31 6.31
C ASN A 563 22.22 23.34 5.01
N ALA A 564 21.66 22.20 4.58
CA ALA A 564 20.73 22.15 3.46
C ALA A 564 19.33 22.57 3.92
N SER A 565 18.91 23.77 3.51
CA SER A 565 17.66 24.39 3.96
C SER A 565 16.63 24.62 2.85
N VAL A 566 17.00 24.36 1.59
CA VAL A 566 16.08 24.49 0.45
C VAL A 566 16.02 23.18 -0.34
N MET A 567 14.81 22.67 -0.52
CA MET A 567 14.50 21.53 -1.37
C MET A 567 13.68 22.02 -2.58
N VAL A 568 14.14 21.76 -3.79
CA VAL A 568 13.39 22.01 -5.02
C VAL A 568 13.07 20.66 -5.66
N ILE A 569 11.80 20.40 -5.94
CA ILE A 569 11.35 19.17 -6.61
C ILE A 569 10.80 19.57 -7.97
N GLU A 570 11.50 19.16 -9.02
CA GLU A 570 11.11 19.37 -10.41
C GLU A 570 10.02 18.40 -10.82
N ASN A 571 9.05 18.84 -11.63
CA ASN A 571 7.90 18.04 -12.07
C ASN A 571 7.24 17.26 -10.91
N ALA A 572 6.97 17.97 -9.80
CA ALA A 572 6.52 17.37 -8.55
C ALA A 572 5.23 16.54 -8.69
N GLU A 573 4.39 16.83 -9.69
CA GLU A 573 3.18 16.06 -10.01
C GLU A 573 3.45 14.59 -10.37
N ARG A 574 4.68 14.25 -10.76
CA ARG A 574 5.09 12.88 -11.12
C ARG A 574 5.45 12.02 -9.91
N PHE A 575 5.69 12.61 -8.75
CA PHE A 575 6.06 11.87 -7.54
C PHE A 575 4.85 11.43 -6.75
N GLY A 576 4.94 10.26 -6.11
CA GLY A 576 3.97 9.83 -5.10
C GLY A 576 3.97 10.75 -3.88
N LEU A 577 2.84 10.81 -3.16
CA LEU A 577 2.70 11.74 -2.02
C LEU A 577 3.68 11.40 -0.88
N SER A 578 3.89 10.11 -0.60
CA SER A 578 4.88 9.64 0.37
C SER A 578 6.32 10.02 0.00
N GLN A 579 6.68 9.94 -1.28
CA GLN A 579 8.01 10.32 -1.77
C GLN A 579 8.24 11.83 -1.61
N LEU A 580 7.24 12.65 -1.96
CA LEU A 580 7.30 14.11 -1.75
C LEU A 580 7.51 14.45 -0.27
N HIS A 581 6.84 13.74 0.64
CA HIS A 581 7.01 13.93 2.07
C HIS A 581 8.42 13.54 2.56
N GLN A 582 8.96 12.41 2.10
CA GLN A 582 10.33 12.02 2.42
C GLN A 582 11.36 13.03 1.91
N LEU A 583 11.22 13.49 0.66
CA LEU A 583 12.08 14.52 0.06
C LEU A 583 11.98 15.83 0.83
N ARG A 584 10.77 16.29 1.20
CA ARG A 584 10.59 17.45 2.06
C ARG A 584 11.32 17.28 3.40
N GLY A 585 11.27 16.11 4.01
CA GLY A 585 11.94 15.80 5.28
C GLY A 585 13.48 15.78 5.21
N ARG A 586 14.09 15.88 4.02
CA ARG A 586 15.56 15.98 3.85
C ARG A 586 16.10 17.37 4.23
N VAL A 587 15.25 18.39 4.30
CA VAL A 587 15.61 19.74 4.77
C VAL A 587 14.96 20.04 6.13
N GLY A 588 15.37 21.12 6.79
CA GLY A 588 14.81 21.49 8.09
C GLY A 588 15.38 20.72 9.28
N ARG A 589 16.68 20.38 9.20
CA ARG A 589 17.44 19.73 10.29
C ARG A 589 18.25 20.72 11.14
N GLY A 590 18.55 21.92 10.61
CA GLY A 590 19.11 23.04 11.38
C GLY A 590 18.05 23.92 12.06
N ALA A 591 18.50 24.92 12.82
CA ALA A 591 17.63 25.92 13.48
C ALA A 591 17.00 26.95 12.50
N ASP A 592 17.51 26.97 11.27
CA ASP A 592 17.10 27.88 10.22
C ASP A 592 15.75 27.51 9.60
N GLN A 593 14.99 28.53 9.19
CA GLN A 593 13.78 28.33 8.40
C GLN A 593 14.14 27.65 7.08
N SER A 594 13.55 26.47 6.85
CA SER A 594 13.72 25.69 5.62
C SER A 594 12.50 25.76 4.72
N PHE A 595 12.72 25.50 3.43
CA PHE A 595 11.76 25.70 2.36
C PHE A 595 11.70 24.48 1.44
N CYS A 596 10.50 24.10 1.02
CA CYS A 596 10.26 23.08 0.00
C CYS A 596 9.49 23.71 -1.16
N ILE A 597 10.09 23.69 -2.35
CA ILE A 597 9.57 24.29 -3.57
C ILE A 597 9.16 23.15 -4.51
N LEU A 598 7.87 23.09 -4.81
CA LEU A 598 7.28 22.11 -5.73
C LEU A 598 7.10 22.78 -7.09
N MET A 599 7.98 22.49 -8.04
CA MET A 599 7.86 22.95 -9.42
C MET A 599 6.91 22.03 -10.16
N THR A 600 5.87 22.59 -10.79
CA THR A 600 4.82 21.81 -11.44
C THR A 600 4.45 22.31 -12.82
N GLY A 601 4.04 21.39 -13.70
CA GLY A 601 3.45 21.73 -15.00
C GLY A 601 2.06 22.35 -14.89
N TYR A 602 1.63 23.08 -15.94
CA TYR A 602 0.29 23.70 -16.01
C TYR A 602 -0.86 22.69 -16.13
N LYS A 603 -0.63 21.58 -16.83
CA LYS A 603 -1.63 20.52 -17.03
C LYS A 603 -1.45 19.48 -15.94
N GLN A 604 -2.38 19.43 -15.00
CA GLN A 604 -2.39 18.45 -13.90
C GLN A 604 -3.73 17.73 -13.89
N SER A 605 -3.70 16.41 -13.62
CA SER A 605 -4.91 15.67 -13.27
C SER A 605 -5.49 16.18 -11.94
N GLU A 606 -6.75 15.87 -11.66
CA GLU A 606 -7.35 16.18 -10.35
C GLU A 606 -6.62 15.50 -9.20
N THR A 607 -6.15 14.26 -9.42
CA THR A 607 -5.37 13.49 -8.44
C THR A 607 -4.03 14.18 -8.12
N ALA A 608 -3.32 14.66 -9.15
CA ALA A 608 -2.07 15.40 -8.97
C ALA A 608 -2.31 16.74 -8.24
N ARG A 609 -3.39 17.46 -8.57
CA ARG A 609 -3.76 18.69 -7.85
C ARG A 609 -4.04 18.44 -6.36
N LYS A 610 -4.84 17.42 -6.04
CA LYS A 610 -5.13 17.04 -4.64
C LYS A 610 -3.84 16.67 -3.89
N ARG A 611 -2.93 15.93 -4.54
CA ARG A 611 -1.62 15.56 -3.99
C ARG A 611 -0.75 16.78 -3.64
N ILE A 612 -0.50 17.65 -4.61
CA ILE A 612 0.35 18.84 -4.43
C ILE A 612 -0.25 19.81 -3.41
N LYS A 613 -1.57 20.02 -3.46
CA LYS A 613 -2.28 20.84 -2.47
C LYS A 613 -2.09 20.29 -1.06
N THR A 614 -2.23 18.97 -0.87
CA THR A 614 -2.04 18.33 0.45
C THR A 614 -0.63 18.57 0.99
N MET A 615 0.41 18.49 0.14
CA MET A 615 1.79 18.79 0.55
C MET A 615 2.01 20.24 1.01
N CYS A 616 1.27 21.19 0.43
CA CYS A 616 1.32 22.60 0.81
C CYS A 616 0.53 22.88 2.09
N ASP A 617 -0.63 22.23 2.26
CA ASP A 617 -1.58 22.52 3.33
C ASP A 617 -1.18 21.94 4.70
N THR A 618 -0.42 20.83 4.73
CA THR A 618 -0.03 20.18 5.99
C THR A 618 1.42 19.74 6.03
N THR A 619 2.06 19.89 7.19
CA THR A 619 3.36 19.28 7.49
C THR A 619 3.25 17.94 8.20
N ASP A 620 2.06 17.57 8.68
CA ASP A 620 1.82 16.32 9.40
C ASP A 620 1.87 15.12 8.46
N GLY A 621 2.91 14.29 8.63
CA GLY A 621 3.10 13.11 7.81
C GLY A 621 2.02 12.02 7.97
N PHE A 622 1.30 11.95 9.09
CA PHE A 622 0.17 11.01 9.25
C PHE A 622 -1.00 11.40 8.36
N LYS A 623 -1.38 12.68 8.39
CA LYS A 623 -2.43 13.22 7.52
C LYS A 623 -2.09 13.08 6.04
N ILE A 624 -0.81 13.26 5.68
CA ILE A 624 -0.32 13.05 4.32
C ILE A 624 -0.50 11.59 3.90
N ALA A 625 -0.16 10.64 4.78
CA ALA A 625 -0.26 9.22 4.47
C ALA A 625 -1.72 8.74 4.35
N GLU A 626 -2.66 9.31 5.12
CA GLU A 626 -4.10 9.07 4.95
C GLU A 626 -4.59 9.50 3.57
N VAL A 627 -4.22 10.71 3.14
CA VAL A 627 -4.59 11.21 1.80
C VAL A 627 -3.89 10.42 0.69
N ASP A 628 -2.66 9.94 0.90
CA ASP A 628 -1.96 9.08 -0.07
C ASP A 628 -2.72 7.77 -0.28
N LEU A 629 -3.19 7.16 0.81
CA LEU A 629 -4.02 5.96 0.77
C LEU A 629 -5.33 6.20 -0.01
N GLU A 630 -6.03 7.30 0.29
CA GLU A 630 -7.25 7.68 -0.45
C GLU A 630 -6.99 7.83 -1.95
N LEU A 631 -5.84 8.43 -2.31
CA LEU A 631 -5.51 8.74 -3.70
C LEU A 631 -5.05 7.52 -4.51
N ARG A 632 -4.33 6.56 -3.88
CA ARG A 632 -3.85 5.34 -4.54
C ARG A 632 -4.95 4.28 -4.66
N GLY A 633 -5.89 4.25 -3.72
CA GLY A 633 -6.76 3.10 -3.55
C GLY A 633 -6.00 1.87 -3.01
N PRO A 634 -6.72 0.79 -2.67
CA PRO A 634 -6.17 -0.33 -1.90
C PRO A 634 -5.14 -1.21 -2.64
N GLY A 635 -4.97 -1.08 -3.96
CA GLY A 635 -4.24 -2.05 -4.80
C GLY A 635 -2.74 -1.80 -5.04
N GLU A 636 -2.19 -0.62 -4.72
CA GLU A 636 -0.82 -0.23 -5.12
C GLU A 636 0.13 0.08 -3.94
N ILE A 637 -0.20 -0.36 -2.72
CA ILE A 637 0.65 -0.07 -1.55
C ILE A 637 1.98 -0.86 -1.61
N GLU A 638 2.02 -1.98 -2.35
CA GLU A 638 3.24 -2.75 -2.59
C GLU A 638 3.68 -2.62 -4.05
N GLY A 639 4.80 -1.93 -4.26
CA GLY A 639 5.56 -2.04 -5.49
C GLY A 639 6.25 -3.41 -5.58
N THR A 640 5.48 -4.50 -5.74
CA THR A 640 5.85 -5.76 -6.40
C THR A 640 4.75 -6.80 -6.18
N ARG A 641 4.22 -7.36 -7.28
CA ARG A 641 3.36 -8.57 -7.33
C ARG A 641 4.03 -9.85 -6.79
N GLN A 642 5.11 -9.77 -6.00
CA GLN A 642 5.99 -10.90 -5.69
C GLN A 642 6.11 -11.24 -4.19
N SER A 643 5.48 -10.50 -3.29
CA SER A 643 5.59 -10.74 -1.84
C SER A 643 4.26 -11.03 -1.14
N GLY A 644 3.44 -11.94 -1.67
CA GLY A 644 2.36 -12.57 -0.89
C GLY A 644 1.39 -11.63 -0.17
N GLY A 645 1.21 -10.41 -0.69
CA GLY A 645 0.36 -9.38 -0.08
C GLY A 645 -1.08 -9.84 0.04
N ILE A 646 -1.76 -9.37 1.08
CA ILE A 646 -3.17 -9.69 1.35
C ILE A 646 -4.03 -9.02 0.28
N GLU A 647 -4.66 -9.81 -0.58
CA GLU A 647 -5.56 -9.33 -1.63
C GLU A 647 -7.01 -9.41 -1.15
N PHE A 648 -7.56 -8.28 -0.71
CA PHE A 648 -8.99 -8.17 -0.43
C PHE A 648 -9.79 -8.12 -1.73
N LYS A 649 -10.90 -8.87 -1.82
CA LYS A 649 -11.73 -8.89 -3.05
C LYS A 649 -12.71 -7.72 -3.09
N LEU A 650 -13.30 -7.36 -1.94
CA LEU A 650 -14.26 -6.23 -1.86
C LEU A 650 -13.84 -5.13 -0.90
N VAL A 651 -13.01 -5.42 0.11
CA VAL A 651 -12.63 -4.42 1.12
C VAL A 651 -11.81 -3.30 0.49
N ASN A 652 -12.21 -2.07 0.81
CA ASN A 652 -11.38 -0.90 0.62
C ASN A 652 -11.00 -0.36 1.99
N LEU A 653 -9.73 -0.52 2.35
CA LEU A 653 -9.20 -0.13 3.66
C LEU A 653 -9.44 1.35 4.01
N SER A 654 -9.57 2.24 3.02
CA SER A 654 -9.86 3.65 3.28
C SER A 654 -11.31 3.92 3.70
N SER A 655 -12.28 3.27 3.04
CA SER A 655 -13.71 3.47 3.32
C SER A 655 -14.23 2.57 4.44
N ASP A 656 -13.60 1.42 4.67
CA ASP A 656 -14.12 0.36 5.52
C ASP A 656 -13.45 0.33 6.92
N LEU A 657 -12.84 1.46 7.33
CA LEU A 657 -12.13 1.61 8.60
C LEU A 657 -12.99 1.30 9.82
N GLY A 658 -14.27 1.69 9.80
CA GLY A 658 -15.20 1.41 10.90
C GLY A 658 -15.38 -0.10 11.12
N ILE A 659 -15.55 -0.85 10.04
CA ILE A 659 -15.72 -2.32 10.08
C ILE A 659 -14.46 -2.97 10.66
N LEU A 660 -13.27 -2.54 10.22
CA LEU A 660 -12.00 -3.04 10.71
C LEU A 660 -11.84 -2.83 12.23
N GLN A 661 -12.19 -1.65 12.74
CA GLN A 661 -12.10 -1.34 14.17
C GLN A 661 -13.06 -2.21 15.00
N ASP A 662 -14.29 -2.39 14.53
CA ASP A 662 -15.28 -3.22 15.20
C ASP A 662 -14.85 -4.69 15.27
N VAL A 663 -14.36 -5.22 14.14
CA VAL A 663 -13.78 -6.56 14.03
C VAL A 663 -12.63 -6.74 15.02
N GLN A 664 -11.69 -5.80 15.06
CA GLN A 664 -10.52 -5.88 15.94
C GLN A 664 -10.93 -5.87 17.42
N ASN A 665 -11.81 -4.96 17.81
CA ASN A 665 -12.30 -4.86 19.19
C ASN A 665 -13.04 -6.14 19.63
N LEU A 666 -13.76 -6.78 18.71
CA LEU A 666 -14.41 -8.06 18.98
C LEU A 666 -13.38 -9.18 19.16
N LEU A 667 -12.42 -9.30 18.24
CA LEU A 667 -11.41 -10.36 18.26
C LEU A 667 -10.47 -10.27 19.47
N ILE A 668 -10.08 -9.06 19.89
CA ILE A 668 -9.30 -8.87 21.10
C ILE A 668 -10.04 -9.46 22.30
N LYS A 669 -11.34 -9.16 22.45
CA LYS A 669 -12.15 -9.71 23.55
C LYS A 669 -12.28 -11.23 23.47
N ILE A 670 -12.48 -11.77 22.26
CA ILE A 670 -12.54 -13.23 22.05
C ILE A 670 -11.23 -13.88 22.48
N LEU A 671 -10.08 -13.36 22.04
CA LEU A 671 -8.77 -13.93 22.31
C LEU A 671 -8.25 -13.67 23.73
N GLU A 672 -8.75 -12.64 24.43
CA GLU A 672 -8.50 -12.44 25.86
C GLU A 672 -9.22 -13.48 26.72
N HIS A 673 -10.46 -13.83 26.38
CA HIS A 673 -11.24 -14.84 27.09
C HIS A 673 -10.91 -16.27 26.67
N ASP A 674 -10.66 -16.52 25.39
CA ASP A 674 -10.39 -17.82 24.79
C ASP A 674 -9.17 -17.76 23.84
N PRO A 675 -7.94 -17.63 24.37
CA PRO A 675 -6.74 -17.45 23.55
C PRO A 675 -6.48 -18.60 22.57
N ALA A 676 -6.97 -19.80 22.89
CA ALA A 676 -6.77 -21.01 22.09
C ALA A 676 -8.02 -21.39 21.28
N LEU A 677 -9.08 -20.57 21.30
CA LEU A 677 -10.36 -20.79 20.61
C LEU A 677 -10.97 -22.17 20.90
N LYS A 678 -10.86 -22.65 22.14
CA LYS A 678 -11.31 -23.98 22.56
C LYS A 678 -12.76 -24.01 23.01
N HIS A 679 -13.40 -22.86 23.25
CA HIS A 679 -14.80 -22.85 23.62
C HIS A 679 -15.68 -23.33 22.46
N PRO A 680 -16.76 -24.10 22.71
CA PRO A 680 -17.61 -24.66 21.66
C PRO A 680 -18.18 -23.62 20.69
N GLU A 681 -18.50 -22.42 21.20
CA GLU A 681 -19.01 -21.30 20.40
C GLU A 681 -18.00 -20.73 19.39
N ASN A 682 -16.70 -20.98 19.59
CA ASN A 682 -15.61 -20.51 18.73
C ASN A 682 -15.05 -21.62 17.82
N SER A 683 -15.64 -22.81 17.82
CA SER A 683 -15.19 -23.97 17.03
C SER A 683 -14.99 -23.66 15.54
N LEU A 684 -15.89 -22.90 14.92
CA LEU A 684 -15.77 -22.46 13.53
C LEU A 684 -14.50 -21.61 13.27
N LEU A 685 -14.09 -20.81 14.26
CA LEU A 685 -12.91 -19.95 14.17
C LEU A 685 -11.63 -20.79 14.26
N LEU A 686 -11.62 -21.78 15.15
CA LEU A 686 -10.52 -22.73 15.28
C LEU A 686 -10.37 -23.57 14.00
N ASP A 687 -11.47 -24.09 13.48
CA ASP A 687 -11.48 -24.88 12.23
C ASP A 687 -10.92 -24.09 11.05
N TYR A 688 -11.23 -22.79 10.97
CA TYR A 688 -10.66 -21.89 9.98
C TYR A 688 -9.14 -21.80 10.11
N LEU A 689 -8.63 -21.50 11.32
CA LEU A 689 -7.20 -21.37 11.56
C LEU A 689 -6.43 -22.67 11.28
N VAL A 690 -6.99 -23.82 11.66
CA VAL A 690 -6.37 -25.13 11.41
C VAL A 690 -6.25 -25.41 9.90
N LYS A 691 -7.31 -25.13 9.13
CA LYS A 691 -7.29 -25.30 7.66
C LYS A 691 -6.24 -24.41 7.00
N GLU A 692 -6.14 -23.16 7.43
CA GLU A 692 -5.13 -22.22 6.93
C GLU A 692 -3.70 -22.64 7.29
N HIS A 693 -3.47 -23.11 8.52
CA HIS A 693 -2.14 -23.57 8.95
C HIS A 693 -1.63 -24.81 8.22
N ILE A 694 -2.52 -25.69 7.77
CA ILE A 694 -2.15 -26.85 6.93
C ILE A 694 -1.60 -26.38 5.57
N ASN A 695 -2.10 -25.25 5.06
CA ASN A 695 -1.73 -24.71 3.76
C ASN A 695 -0.52 -23.74 3.82
N ASP A 696 -0.12 -23.28 5.02
CA ASP A 696 0.98 -22.33 5.21
C ASP A 696 1.86 -22.62 6.46
N PRO A 697 2.64 -23.72 6.45
CA PRO A 697 3.46 -24.12 7.60
C PRO A 697 4.71 -23.25 7.84
N GLY A 698 5.04 -22.33 6.93
CA GLY A 698 6.27 -21.54 6.97
C GLY A 698 6.14 -20.18 7.65
N TRP A 699 4.96 -19.54 7.58
CA TRP A 699 4.79 -18.15 7.99
C TRP A 699 4.43 -17.96 9.46
N SER A 700 3.79 -18.94 10.12
CA SER A 700 3.33 -18.78 11.52
C SER A 700 4.47 -18.69 12.54
N LYS A 701 5.64 -19.27 12.24
CA LYS A 701 6.82 -19.15 13.11
C LYS A 701 7.53 -17.81 12.92
N ILE A 702 7.43 -17.17 11.76
CA ILE A 702 8.27 -16.03 11.34
C ILE A 702 7.49 -14.70 11.24
N SER A 703 6.17 -14.75 11.03
CA SER A 703 5.31 -13.56 10.78
C SER A 703 4.72 -12.97 12.02
#